data_AF-A0A2A5EC83-F1
#
_entry.id   AF-A0A2A5EC83-F1
#
_cell.length_a   1.000
_cell.length_b   1.000
_cell.length_c   1.000
_cell.angle_alpha   90.00
_cell.angle_beta   90.00
_cell.angle_gamma   90.00
#
_symmetry.space_group_name_H-M   'P 1'
#
loop_
_entity.id
_entity.type
_entity.pdbx_description
1 polymer ?
#
loop_
_entity_poly.entity_id
_entity_poly.type
_entity_poly.pdbx_seq_one_letter_code
_entity_poly.pdbx_strand_id
1 'polypeptide(L)'
;MLTKDDFQQYKHQSYFLKLKELACSTTEKPFEYKMVFFGGTGAVGGQAVIEILESYICLKTASKTSPTSKPQLIITGINKAQIEQFCSKLFQVFGKQKFEKTDEKGDESILVFDNLVELHFKTLMAVPKFRMDLEDALSRIDDKETKIRFLIGEASKTTSPFEAFIQDIKIQMGLKPTEKIKAVFSGIPVPSVATYHFENIDQLLDKHGLSDGDTEKTIERSIKKEILKGLAEDFGDIKKHHSEEVLMAHTTSVGGMYQIINGEPIIKLGYAHSSLGDLLKEKQFYANELTIHYSNFGLKSLVTASAIGIDYIYASSTLPLSSGVSRKFRHASENGTLPFDLKLAQDKKGERLLNKIFEAKPLAASHPVLDTKGNAAEKSDNNFGNAKDNIPNLNVNYALRSGENGLFSLDNAYSLYLNMKIASQEELAHVLVSNALLGDDEQKPWFDKHGICYYTQTDNSSLVFALLNNRTEFRRYQTSAFSTKAFQELGSSKHQAELHMHGLFILMHKLKNLNPKLLTDQIKSKYKELEVRQFVDTNTPKLLLEDIVEYGKDIKSLTKSFTELLSIKSIEDLAFYTGFKGELKGFIKTFYIGLYTAITNTIRSITSLGTPIIYQTAEGKDEILAGPYFAPLDLVLTTNYTLIEAIDDLCTQHKLNRNEFINWLVCNNGFVDLRPYAILNTAKTFTGGLTDDVRVIETEASFRKAINNLKKKNAKNIEENYHYNTSGLLAYCGRITGLYEQLKQFDLSLGTFNGWKALFPIDGHENHIFIPGLVEAMRHYSEGLGKITGSEFLYPRYGYFGNL
;
A
#
# COMPACT_ATOMS: atom_id res chain seq x y z
N MET A 1 -32.00 29.22 16.26
CA MET A 1 -30.88 29.87 16.99
C MET A 1 -30.63 29.03 18.22
N LEU A 2 -29.41 28.53 18.39
CA LEU A 2 -29.01 27.79 19.59
C LEU A 2 -28.89 28.78 20.77
N THR A 3 -29.41 28.40 21.93
CA THR A 3 -29.35 29.17 23.18
C THR A 3 -28.07 28.86 23.96
N LYS A 4 -27.75 29.65 24.98
CA LYS A 4 -26.58 29.42 25.85
C LYS A 4 -26.69 28.09 26.64
N ASP A 5 -27.91 27.60 26.82
CA ASP A 5 -28.20 26.34 27.54
C ASP A 5 -27.91 25.10 26.67
N ASP A 6 -28.03 25.22 25.34
CA ASP A 6 -27.62 24.18 24.39
C ASP A 6 -26.10 23.88 24.45
N PHE A 7 -25.30 24.82 24.98
CA PHE A 7 -23.86 24.65 25.23
C PHE A 7 -23.52 24.21 26.66
N GLN A 8 -24.49 24.13 27.58
CA GLN A 8 -24.25 23.67 28.96
C GLN A 8 -24.46 22.16 29.13
N GLN A 9 -25.29 21.53 28.29
CA GLN A 9 -25.59 20.10 28.41
C GLN A 9 -24.42 19.19 27.99
N TYR A 10 -23.48 19.70 27.17
CA TYR A 10 -22.32 18.96 26.67
C TYR A 10 -21.02 19.74 26.89
N LYS A 11 -20.49 19.72 28.12
CA LYS A 11 -19.11 20.17 28.35
C LYS A 11 -18.17 19.05 27.94
N HIS A 12 -17.74 19.06 26.68
CA HIS A 12 -16.61 18.23 26.25
C HIS A 12 -15.38 18.58 27.08
N GLN A 13 -15.05 17.71 28.03
CA GLN A 13 -13.85 17.83 28.83
C GLN A 13 -12.67 17.26 28.05
N SER A 14 -11.58 17.99 27.97
CA SER A 14 -10.40 17.54 27.23
C SER A 14 -9.82 16.26 27.85
N TYR A 15 -9.26 15.39 27.00
CA TYR A 15 -8.64 14.14 27.42
C TYR A 15 -7.63 14.34 28.57
N PHE A 16 -6.78 15.37 28.49
CA PHE A 16 -5.81 15.71 29.52
C PHE A 16 -6.44 16.08 30.86
N LEU A 17 -7.61 16.73 30.88
CA LEU A 17 -8.31 17.03 32.12
C LEU A 17 -8.86 15.75 32.76
N LYS A 18 -9.43 14.84 31.96
CA LYS A 18 -9.89 13.54 32.44
C LYS A 18 -8.74 12.69 33.00
N LEU A 19 -7.54 12.73 32.38
CA LEU A 19 -6.35 12.11 32.95
C LEU A 19 -5.97 12.71 34.31
N LYS A 20 -5.99 14.05 34.45
CA LYS A 20 -5.72 14.68 35.75
C LYS A 20 -6.69 14.24 36.84
N GLU A 21 -7.96 14.08 36.50
CA GLU A 21 -8.99 13.56 37.40
C GLU A 21 -8.72 12.09 37.76
N LEU A 22 -8.38 11.25 36.78
CA LEU A 22 -7.98 9.86 37.01
C LEU A 22 -6.77 9.76 37.95
N ALA A 23 -5.76 10.61 37.77
CA ALA A 23 -4.59 10.68 38.66
C ALA A 23 -4.94 11.09 40.10
N CYS A 24 -6.02 11.84 40.28
CA CYS A 24 -6.52 12.27 41.59
C CYS A 24 -7.61 11.36 42.15
N SER A 25 -8.01 10.31 41.43
CA SER A 25 -9.10 9.42 41.84
C SER A 25 -8.73 8.64 43.10
N THR A 26 -9.70 8.48 44.00
CA THR A 26 -9.57 7.64 45.20
C THR A 26 -10.12 6.23 44.99
N THR A 27 -10.92 6.02 43.94
CA THR A 27 -11.54 4.73 43.61
C THR A 27 -10.75 3.98 42.55
N GLU A 28 -10.23 4.70 41.55
CA GLU A 28 -9.41 4.13 40.49
C GLU A 28 -7.93 4.22 40.87
N LYS A 29 -7.17 3.17 40.54
CA LYS A 29 -5.74 3.09 40.84
C LYS A 29 -4.93 2.93 39.55
N PRO A 30 -4.76 4.00 38.76
CA PRO A 30 -4.13 3.91 37.45
C PRO A 30 -2.68 3.39 37.52
N PHE A 31 -1.96 3.63 38.63
CA PHE A 31 -0.60 3.16 38.82
C PHE A 31 -0.48 1.66 39.14
N GLU A 32 -1.60 0.95 39.34
CA GLU A 32 -1.66 -0.50 39.53
C GLU A 32 -2.15 -1.24 38.27
N TYR A 33 -2.52 -0.50 37.21
CA TYR A 33 -3.08 -1.08 35.99
C TYR A 33 -2.10 -2.01 35.26
N LYS A 34 -2.68 -3.09 34.74
CA LYS A 34 -2.02 -4.09 33.91
C LYS A 34 -2.74 -4.17 32.58
N MET A 35 -2.00 -4.05 31.48
CA MET A 35 -2.57 -4.04 30.13
C MET A 35 -1.79 -4.95 29.20
N VAL A 36 -2.48 -5.57 28.24
CA VAL A 36 -1.86 -6.45 27.24
C VAL A 36 -2.13 -5.91 25.85
N PHE A 37 -1.11 -5.87 25.01
CA PHE A 37 -1.16 -5.39 23.62
C PHE A 37 -0.76 -6.53 22.70
N PHE A 38 -1.76 -7.27 22.22
CA PHE A 38 -1.58 -8.20 21.12
C PHE A 38 -1.26 -7.43 19.84
N GLY A 39 -0.15 -7.78 19.18
CA GLY A 39 0.38 -6.98 18.06
C GLY A 39 0.88 -5.60 18.49
N GLY A 40 1.30 -5.43 19.74
CA GLY A 40 1.80 -4.17 20.29
C GLY A 40 3.08 -3.63 19.66
N THR A 41 3.68 -4.34 18.69
CA THR A 41 4.79 -3.83 17.86
C THR A 41 4.35 -3.35 16.47
N GLY A 42 3.07 -3.53 16.10
CA GLY A 42 2.50 -3.05 14.83
C GLY A 42 2.06 -1.59 14.87
N ALA A 43 1.50 -1.04 13.78
CA ALA A 43 1.09 0.37 13.71
C ALA A 43 0.14 0.82 14.83
N VAL A 44 -1.10 0.33 14.84
CA VAL A 44 -2.12 0.79 15.81
C VAL A 44 -1.80 0.31 17.22
N GLY A 45 -1.42 -0.97 17.38
CA GLY A 45 -1.05 -1.54 18.67
C GLY A 45 0.17 -0.85 19.30
N GLY A 46 1.22 -0.61 18.52
CA GLY A 46 2.41 0.09 18.97
C GLY A 46 2.20 1.57 19.20
N GLN A 47 1.34 2.23 18.41
CA GLN A 47 0.93 3.60 18.71
C GLN A 47 0.10 3.66 19.99
N ALA A 48 -0.79 2.70 20.26
CA ALA A 48 -1.52 2.62 21.53
C ALA A 48 -0.57 2.50 22.74
N VAL A 49 0.53 1.75 22.61
CA VAL A 49 1.59 1.72 23.64
C VAL A 49 2.19 3.13 23.83
N ILE A 50 2.55 3.83 22.76
CA ILE A 50 3.11 5.19 22.82
C ILE A 50 2.16 6.15 23.53
N GLU A 51 0.89 6.20 23.12
CA GLU A 51 -0.16 7.05 23.70
C GLU A 51 -0.39 6.74 25.20
N ILE A 52 -0.31 5.46 25.59
CA ILE A 52 -0.39 5.04 27.00
C ILE A 52 0.80 5.58 27.80
N LEU A 53 2.02 5.50 27.26
CA LEU A 53 3.21 6.05 27.94
C LEU A 53 3.12 7.57 28.10
N GLU A 54 2.66 8.29 27.07
CA GLU A 54 2.39 9.73 27.14
C GLU A 54 1.32 10.06 28.19
N SER A 55 0.27 9.25 28.25
CA SER A 55 -0.79 9.38 29.25
C SER A 55 -0.24 9.18 30.66
N TYR A 56 0.62 8.19 30.90
CA TYR A 56 1.25 7.97 32.20
C TYR A 56 2.22 9.09 32.61
N ILE A 57 2.92 9.73 31.68
CA ILE A 57 3.69 10.95 31.97
C ILE A 57 2.75 12.03 32.51
N CYS A 58 1.62 12.26 31.83
CA CYS A 58 0.62 13.24 32.28
C CYS A 58 0.06 12.90 33.67
N LEU A 59 -0.30 11.63 33.90
CA LEU A 59 -0.79 11.13 35.19
C LEU A 59 0.23 11.34 36.31
N LYS A 60 1.50 11.00 36.07
CA LYS A 60 2.59 11.20 37.04
C LYS A 60 2.76 12.67 37.40
N THR A 61 2.71 13.57 36.42
CA THR A 61 2.80 15.02 36.66
C THR A 61 1.58 15.57 37.40
N ALA A 62 0.40 14.99 37.18
CA ALA A 62 -0.85 15.42 37.81
C ALA A 62 -1.06 14.86 39.22
N SER A 63 -0.40 13.73 39.54
CA SER A 63 -0.55 13.06 40.84
C SER A 63 -0.01 13.93 41.98
N LYS A 64 -0.79 14.03 43.06
CA LYS A 64 -0.38 14.76 44.29
C LYS A 64 0.68 14.01 45.09
N THR A 65 0.77 12.70 44.90
CA THR A 65 1.69 11.81 45.62
C THR A 65 2.50 10.98 44.64
N SER A 66 3.75 10.67 45.00
CA SER A 66 4.58 9.77 44.22
C SER A 66 3.92 8.39 44.11
N PRO A 67 3.82 7.80 42.90
CA PRO A 67 3.29 6.46 42.73
C PRO A 67 4.10 5.43 43.53
N THR A 68 3.41 4.55 44.25
CA THR A 68 4.03 3.44 45.01
C THR A 68 4.07 2.14 44.21
N SER A 69 3.43 2.11 43.05
CA SER A 69 3.33 0.96 42.16
C SER A 69 3.66 1.39 40.73
N LYS A 70 4.10 0.42 39.92
CA LYS A 70 4.41 0.62 38.51
C LYS A 70 3.36 -0.08 37.68
N PRO A 71 2.68 0.62 36.75
CA PRO A 71 1.87 -0.04 35.73
C PRO A 71 2.71 -1.03 34.92
N GLN A 72 2.08 -2.11 34.47
CA GLN A 72 2.75 -3.15 33.67
C GLN A 72 2.05 -3.30 32.32
N LEU A 73 2.81 -3.13 31.24
CA LEU A 73 2.33 -3.30 29.87
C LEU A 73 2.99 -4.53 29.24
N ILE A 74 2.20 -5.47 28.77
CA ILE A 74 2.68 -6.65 28.05
C ILE A 74 2.54 -6.37 26.56
N ILE A 75 3.64 -6.35 25.84
CA ILE A 75 3.70 -5.92 24.44
C ILE A 75 4.18 -7.08 23.59
N THR A 76 3.32 -7.61 22.73
CA THR A 76 3.68 -8.78 21.92
C THR A 76 4.18 -8.40 20.53
N GLY A 77 5.24 -9.04 20.05
CA GLY A 77 5.65 -9.07 18.64
C GLY A 77 5.73 -10.51 18.10
N ILE A 78 5.88 -10.69 16.78
CA ILE A 78 5.97 -12.04 16.20
C ILE A 78 7.33 -12.68 16.48
N ASN A 79 8.39 -11.87 16.54
CA ASN A 79 9.76 -12.31 16.77
C ASN A 79 10.61 -11.18 17.37
N LYS A 80 11.83 -11.52 17.80
CA LYS A 80 12.79 -10.58 18.38
C LYS A 80 13.10 -9.38 17.48
N ALA A 81 13.25 -9.59 16.17
CA ALA A 81 13.59 -8.50 15.25
C ALA A 81 12.50 -7.42 15.19
N GLN A 82 11.22 -7.81 15.23
CA GLN A 82 10.11 -6.84 15.30
C GLN A 82 10.07 -6.10 16.65
N ILE A 83 10.34 -6.80 17.74
CA ILE A 83 10.43 -6.19 19.07
C ILE A 83 11.56 -5.15 19.11
N GLU A 84 12.76 -5.50 18.63
CA GLU A 84 13.91 -4.58 18.58
C GLU A 84 13.64 -3.36 17.68
N GLN A 85 12.94 -3.57 16.57
CA GLN A 85 12.51 -2.51 15.67
C GLN A 85 11.54 -1.53 16.37
N PHE A 86 10.57 -2.05 17.13
CA PHE A 86 9.65 -1.23 17.90
C PHE A 86 10.32 -0.53 19.09
N CYS A 87 11.23 -1.20 19.81
CA CYS A 87 12.05 -0.56 20.84
C CYS A 87 12.86 0.61 20.27
N SER A 88 13.40 0.45 19.06
CA SER A 88 14.09 1.54 18.35
C SER A 88 13.17 2.73 18.08
N LYS A 89 11.90 2.48 17.72
CA LYS A 89 10.86 3.52 17.57
C LYS A 89 10.60 4.23 18.90
N LEU A 90 10.43 3.50 20.01
CA LEU A 90 10.24 4.08 21.34
C LEU A 90 11.42 4.98 21.74
N PHE A 91 12.66 4.56 21.46
CA PHE A 91 13.86 5.36 21.75
C PHE A 91 13.94 6.64 20.91
N GLN A 92 13.45 6.60 19.67
CA GLN A 92 13.37 7.81 18.83
C GLN A 92 12.32 8.79 19.35
N VAL A 93 11.17 8.30 19.81
CA VAL A 93 10.08 9.15 20.32
C VAL A 93 10.42 9.77 21.67
N PHE A 94 10.89 8.98 22.64
CA PHE A 94 11.03 9.43 24.03
C PHE A 94 12.48 9.67 24.47
N GLY A 95 13.46 9.22 23.70
CA GLY A 95 14.88 9.20 24.05
C GLY A 95 15.28 7.93 24.79
N LYS A 96 16.35 7.27 24.30
CA LYS A 96 16.86 5.99 24.85
C LYS A 96 17.15 6.05 26.36
N GLN A 97 17.61 7.18 26.87
CA GLN A 97 17.97 7.41 28.27
C GLN A 97 16.81 7.28 29.25
N LYS A 98 15.55 7.34 28.76
CA LYS A 98 14.36 7.12 29.58
C LYS A 98 14.05 5.64 29.80
N PHE A 99 14.80 4.72 29.19
CA PHE A 99 14.54 3.29 29.27
C PHE A 99 15.71 2.58 29.94
N GLU A 100 15.40 1.79 30.96
CA GLU A 100 16.34 0.89 31.62
C GLU A 100 15.95 -0.55 31.31
N LYS A 101 16.89 -1.36 30.82
CA LYS A 101 16.64 -2.78 30.57
C LYS A 101 16.93 -3.58 31.83
N THR A 102 15.92 -4.26 32.36
CA THR A 102 16.02 -4.97 33.65
C THR A 102 16.04 -6.50 33.53
N ASP A 103 15.53 -7.07 32.43
CA ASP A 103 15.64 -8.50 32.12
C ASP A 103 15.67 -8.76 30.61
N GLU A 104 16.29 -9.86 30.18
CA GLU A 104 16.24 -10.39 28.82
C GLU A 104 16.47 -11.90 28.82
N LYS A 105 15.53 -12.63 28.22
CA LYS A 105 15.59 -14.08 28.08
C LYS A 105 15.14 -14.47 26.68
N GLY A 106 16.09 -14.89 25.86
CA GLY A 106 15.84 -15.25 24.46
C GLY A 106 15.28 -14.07 23.66
N ASP A 107 14.03 -14.21 23.24
CA ASP A 107 13.30 -13.21 22.44
C ASP A 107 12.44 -12.25 23.29
N GLU A 108 12.43 -12.44 24.62
CA GLU A 108 11.68 -11.62 25.57
C GLU A 108 12.59 -10.64 26.30
N SER A 109 12.05 -9.48 26.66
CA SER A 109 12.80 -8.50 27.46
C SER A 109 11.90 -7.61 28.30
N ILE A 110 12.44 -7.08 29.39
CA ILE A 110 11.75 -6.13 30.25
C ILE A 110 12.50 -4.79 30.22
N LEU A 111 11.78 -3.72 29.88
CA LEU A 111 12.25 -2.35 29.98
C LEU A 111 11.45 -1.59 31.03
N VAL A 112 12.08 -0.68 31.75
CA VAL A 112 11.42 0.27 32.65
C VAL A 112 11.51 1.66 32.02
N PHE A 113 10.35 2.27 31.77
CA PHE A 113 10.24 3.61 31.22
C PHE A 113 10.10 4.68 32.32
N ASP A 114 11.01 5.65 32.35
CA ASP A 114 11.04 6.81 33.26
C ASP A 114 10.90 6.45 34.75
N ASN A 115 11.43 5.29 35.14
CA ASN A 115 11.25 4.66 36.46
C ASN A 115 9.76 4.54 36.89
N LEU A 116 8.84 4.57 35.93
CA LEU A 116 7.41 4.66 36.13
C LEU A 116 6.66 3.41 35.65
N VAL A 117 6.87 3.00 34.40
CA VAL A 117 6.10 1.93 33.75
C VAL A 117 7.01 0.77 33.39
N GLU A 118 6.60 -0.47 33.65
CA GLU A 118 7.29 -1.67 33.20
C GLU A 118 6.71 -2.17 31.87
N LEU A 119 7.59 -2.41 30.91
CA LEU A 119 7.29 -2.86 29.56
C LEU A 119 7.83 -4.29 29.39
N HIS A 120 6.92 -5.25 29.31
CA HIS A 120 7.22 -6.67 29.16
C HIS A 120 7.05 -7.06 27.70
N PHE A 121 8.16 -7.14 26.95
CA PHE A 121 8.15 -7.57 25.57
C PHE A 121 8.14 -9.10 25.48
N LYS A 122 7.15 -9.63 24.75
CA LYS A 122 6.91 -11.06 24.60
C LYS A 122 6.77 -11.43 23.12
N THR A 123 7.12 -12.65 22.76
CA THR A 123 6.78 -13.17 21.43
C THR A 123 5.44 -13.89 21.46
N LEU A 124 4.61 -13.67 20.44
CA LEU A 124 3.35 -14.38 20.26
C LEU A 124 3.10 -14.67 18.79
N MET A 125 3.00 -15.95 18.48
CA MET A 125 2.52 -16.46 17.20
C MET A 125 1.23 -17.25 17.48
N ALA A 126 0.13 -16.51 17.66
CA ALA A 126 -1.17 -17.08 17.96
C ALA A 126 -1.86 -17.53 16.67
N VAL A 127 -1.54 -18.75 16.23
CA VAL A 127 -2.23 -19.42 15.13
C VAL A 127 -3.15 -20.47 15.77
N PRO A 128 -4.48 -20.32 15.70
CA PRO A 128 -5.40 -21.36 16.14
C PRO A 128 -5.07 -22.68 15.45
N LYS A 129 -5.37 -23.83 16.07
CA LYS A 129 -5.14 -25.13 15.43
C LYS A 129 -6.42 -25.93 15.42
N PHE A 130 -6.62 -26.69 14.35
CA PHE A 130 -7.58 -27.78 14.34
C PHE A 130 -7.11 -28.85 15.32
N ARG A 131 -8.05 -29.58 15.93
CA ARG A 131 -7.73 -30.61 16.94
C ARG A 131 -7.24 -31.92 16.32
N MET A 132 -7.32 -32.04 15.00
CA MET A 132 -6.89 -33.20 14.24
C MET A 132 -6.36 -32.80 12.86
N ASP A 133 -5.69 -33.75 12.20
CA ASP A 133 -5.26 -33.61 10.81
C ASP A 133 -6.48 -33.74 9.89
N LEU A 134 -6.85 -32.64 9.22
CA LEU A 134 -8.03 -32.59 8.37
C LEU A 134 -7.87 -33.44 7.11
N GLU A 135 -6.66 -33.55 6.55
CA GLU A 135 -6.41 -34.30 5.32
C GLU A 135 -6.58 -35.81 5.58
N ASP A 136 -5.96 -36.32 6.64
CA ASP A 136 -6.12 -37.71 7.07
C ASP A 136 -7.59 -38.02 7.42
N ALA A 137 -8.27 -37.12 8.13
CA ALA A 137 -9.67 -37.32 8.50
C ALA A 137 -10.62 -37.34 7.28
N LEU A 138 -10.45 -36.42 6.32
CA LEU A 138 -11.29 -36.35 5.12
C LEU A 138 -11.09 -37.55 4.19
N SER A 139 -9.90 -38.15 4.17
CA SER A 139 -9.63 -39.36 3.38
C SER A 139 -10.45 -40.58 3.83
N ARG A 140 -10.96 -40.57 5.06
CA ARG A 140 -11.73 -41.66 5.69
C ARG A 140 -13.24 -41.49 5.56
N ILE A 141 -13.69 -40.41 4.93
CA ILE A 141 -15.11 -40.09 4.71
C ILE A 141 -15.35 -40.19 3.21
N ASP A 142 -16.37 -40.93 2.77
CA ASP A 142 -16.66 -41.09 1.34
C ASP A 142 -17.65 -40.03 0.83
N ASP A 143 -18.64 -39.65 1.65
CA ASP A 143 -19.74 -38.77 1.28
C ASP A 143 -19.39 -37.27 1.38
N LYS A 144 -19.73 -36.50 0.34
CA LYS A 144 -19.45 -35.06 0.21
C LYS A 144 -20.11 -34.23 1.31
N GLU A 145 -21.39 -34.46 1.60
CA GLU A 145 -22.13 -33.74 2.64
C GLU A 145 -21.57 -34.01 4.05
N THR A 146 -21.16 -35.25 4.30
CA THR A 146 -20.55 -35.64 5.57
C THR A 146 -19.17 -35.03 5.74
N LYS A 147 -18.37 -34.89 4.67
CA LYS A 147 -17.12 -34.12 4.70
C LYS A 147 -17.34 -32.65 5.06
N ILE A 148 -18.34 -32.02 4.45
CA ILE A 148 -18.68 -30.61 4.70
C ILE A 148 -19.10 -30.41 6.16
N ARG A 149 -20.05 -31.22 6.67
CA ARG A 149 -20.48 -31.14 8.07
C ARG A 149 -19.34 -31.41 9.05
N PHE A 150 -18.45 -32.34 8.72
CA PHE A 150 -17.27 -32.61 9.52
C PHE A 150 -16.34 -31.39 9.58
N LEU A 151 -16.04 -30.75 8.45
CA LEU A 151 -15.19 -29.55 8.39
C LEU A 151 -15.79 -28.38 9.18
N ILE A 152 -17.10 -28.14 9.06
CA ILE A 152 -17.80 -27.12 9.86
C ILE A 152 -17.68 -27.44 11.36
N GLY A 153 -17.89 -28.71 11.74
CA GLY A 153 -17.80 -29.15 13.13
C GLY A 153 -16.39 -29.09 13.73
N GLU A 154 -15.34 -29.25 12.93
CA GLU A 154 -13.95 -29.08 13.40
C GLU A 154 -13.52 -27.61 13.40
N ALA A 155 -13.99 -26.81 12.44
CA ALA A 155 -13.81 -25.36 12.44
C ALA A 155 -14.40 -24.69 13.68
N SER A 156 -15.50 -25.21 14.22
CA SER A 156 -16.11 -24.70 15.46
C SER A 156 -15.37 -25.12 16.75
N LYS A 157 -14.24 -25.84 16.66
CA LYS A 157 -13.50 -26.38 17.81
C LYS A 157 -12.02 -25.97 17.82
N THR A 158 -11.65 -24.92 17.11
CA THR A 158 -10.27 -24.41 17.10
C THR A 158 -9.77 -24.12 18.52
N THR A 159 -8.47 -24.25 18.74
CA THR A 159 -7.84 -23.86 20.02
C THR A 159 -7.96 -22.36 20.30
N SER A 160 -7.89 -21.96 21.58
CA SER A 160 -7.94 -20.56 22.06
C SER A 160 -6.54 -20.03 22.47
N PRO A 161 -5.63 -19.74 21.52
CA PRO A 161 -4.26 -19.35 21.84
C PRO A 161 -4.15 -17.99 22.56
N PHE A 162 -5.08 -17.06 22.35
CA PHE A 162 -5.00 -15.73 22.97
C PHE A 162 -5.38 -15.81 24.45
N GLU A 163 -6.46 -16.50 24.79
CA GLU A 163 -6.89 -16.72 26.17
C GLU A 163 -5.83 -17.51 26.95
N ALA A 164 -5.30 -18.58 26.35
CA ALA A 164 -4.22 -19.37 26.95
C ALA A 164 -2.99 -18.51 27.28
N PHE A 165 -2.62 -17.58 26.39
CA PHE A 165 -1.55 -16.63 26.65
C PHE A 165 -1.88 -15.69 27.82
N ILE A 166 -3.10 -15.16 27.91
CA ILE A 166 -3.52 -14.30 29.04
C ILE A 166 -3.49 -15.07 30.37
N GLN A 167 -3.90 -16.34 30.37
CA GLN A 167 -3.84 -17.17 31.58
C GLN A 167 -2.40 -17.34 32.07
N ASP A 168 -1.46 -17.65 31.17
CA ASP A 168 -0.03 -17.74 31.50
C ASP A 168 0.53 -16.40 32.00
N ILE A 169 0.20 -15.29 31.35
CA ILE A 169 0.59 -13.95 31.80
C ILE A 169 0.05 -13.63 33.19
N LYS A 170 -1.21 -13.96 33.50
CA LYS A 170 -1.77 -13.75 34.84
C LYS A 170 -0.99 -14.52 35.91
N ILE A 171 -0.59 -15.76 35.61
CA ILE A 171 0.25 -16.57 36.51
C ILE A 171 1.62 -15.91 36.70
N GLN A 172 2.28 -15.49 35.62
CA GLN A 172 3.59 -14.83 35.68
C GLN A 172 3.56 -13.51 36.47
N MET A 173 2.44 -12.78 36.42
CA MET A 173 2.23 -11.53 37.16
C MET A 173 1.74 -11.74 38.59
N GLY A 174 1.55 -12.98 39.04
CA GLY A 174 1.05 -13.30 40.38
C GLY A 174 -0.41 -12.90 40.60
N LEU A 175 -1.20 -12.75 39.54
CA LEU A 175 -2.62 -12.41 39.61
C LEU A 175 -3.44 -13.65 39.98
N LYS A 176 -4.43 -13.47 40.84
CA LYS A 176 -5.42 -14.50 41.15
C LYS A 176 -6.29 -14.78 39.92
N PRO A 177 -6.86 -15.99 39.81
CA PRO A 177 -7.77 -16.33 38.70
C PRO A 177 -8.93 -15.35 38.54
N THR A 178 -9.45 -14.80 39.64
CA THR A 178 -10.57 -13.85 39.65
C THR A 178 -10.18 -12.40 39.34
N GLU A 179 -8.90 -12.06 39.41
CA GLU A 179 -8.43 -10.69 39.12
C GLU A 179 -8.44 -10.45 37.61
N LYS A 180 -8.91 -9.28 37.21
CA LYS A 180 -8.97 -8.86 35.81
C LYS A 180 -7.85 -7.88 35.50
N ILE A 181 -7.27 -8.00 34.30
CA ILE A 181 -6.40 -6.97 33.73
C ILE A 181 -7.25 -5.82 33.20
N LYS A 182 -6.72 -4.59 33.27
CA LYS A 182 -7.48 -3.38 32.98
C LYS A 182 -8.00 -3.36 31.54
N ALA A 183 -7.13 -3.66 30.58
CA ALA A 183 -7.51 -3.72 29.18
C ALA A 183 -6.63 -4.67 28.39
N VAL A 184 -7.22 -5.30 27.38
CA VAL A 184 -6.52 -6.03 26.32
C VAL A 184 -6.77 -5.32 25.00
N PHE A 185 -5.71 -4.96 24.31
CA PHE A 185 -5.75 -4.41 22.96
C PHE A 185 -5.41 -5.52 21.97
N SER A 186 -6.25 -5.67 20.95
CA SER A 186 -5.90 -6.42 19.75
C SER A 186 -5.57 -5.46 18.64
N GLY A 187 -4.27 -5.20 18.44
CA GLY A 187 -3.71 -4.52 17.28
C GLY A 187 -3.34 -5.46 16.14
N ILE A 188 -3.69 -6.74 16.24
CA ILE A 188 -3.42 -7.75 15.21
C ILE A 188 -4.58 -7.75 14.22
N PRO A 189 -4.31 -7.78 12.90
CA PRO A 189 -5.35 -8.07 11.92
C PRO A 189 -5.79 -9.53 12.04
N VAL A 190 -6.83 -9.77 12.83
CA VAL A 190 -7.42 -11.10 13.01
C VAL A 190 -7.83 -11.75 11.67
N PRO A 191 -8.35 -11.03 10.65
CA PRO A 191 -8.55 -11.61 9.33
C PRO A 191 -7.26 -12.16 8.69
N SER A 192 -6.12 -11.50 8.88
CA SER A 192 -4.83 -11.98 8.37
C SER A 192 -4.35 -13.24 9.11
N VAL A 193 -4.64 -13.36 10.41
CA VAL A 193 -4.41 -14.60 11.17
C VAL A 193 -5.30 -15.73 10.66
N ALA A 194 -6.58 -15.43 10.38
CA ALA A 194 -7.52 -16.40 9.83
C ALA A 194 -7.14 -16.85 8.40
N THR A 195 -6.46 -16.00 7.62
CA THR A 195 -6.10 -16.27 6.22
C THR A 195 -5.21 -17.52 6.08
N TYR A 196 -4.35 -17.82 7.06
CA TYR A 196 -3.57 -19.06 7.09
C TYR A 196 -4.45 -20.32 7.10
N HIS A 197 -5.58 -20.26 7.78
CA HIS A 197 -6.56 -21.36 7.75
C HIS A 197 -7.38 -21.36 6.48
N PHE A 198 -7.71 -20.17 5.97
CA PHE A 198 -8.50 -20.05 4.76
C PHE A 198 -7.82 -20.69 3.56
N GLU A 199 -6.53 -20.43 3.35
CA GLU A 199 -5.76 -21.02 2.24
C GLU A 199 -5.67 -22.56 2.36
N ASN A 200 -5.48 -23.08 3.57
CA ASN A 200 -5.46 -24.53 3.81
C ASN A 200 -6.84 -25.16 3.56
N ILE A 201 -7.92 -24.48 3.96
CA ILE A 201 -9.28 -24.94 3.69
C ILE A 201 -9.56 -24.91 2.18
N ASP A 202 -9.16 -23.85 1.47
CA ASP A 202 -9.35 -23.75 0.01
C ASP A 202 -8.67 -24.92 -0.70
N GLN A 203 -7.41 -25.21 -0.35
CA GLN A 203 -6.68 -26.36 -0.90
C GLN A 203 -7.35 -27.70 -0.56
N LEU A 204 -7.82 -27.87 0.68
CA LEU A 204 -8.54 -29.09 1.10
C LEU A 204 -9.86 -29.27 0.33
N LEU A 205 -10.61 -28.19 0.12
CA LEU A 205 -11.87 -28.22 -0.62
C LEU A 205 -11.64 -28.63 -2.07
N ASP A 206 -10.63 -28.04 -2.72
CA ASP A 206 -10.29 -28.35 -4.11
C ASP A 206 -9.79 -29.78 -4.28
N LYS A 207 -8.85 -30.21 -3.42
CA LYS A 207 -8.26 -31.56 -3.49
C LYS A 207 -9.28 -32.68 -3.30
N HIS A 208 -10.34 -32.43 -2.53
CA HIS A 208 -11.41 -33.40 -2.29
C HIS A 208 -12.66 -33.21 -3.16
N GLY A 209 -12.63 -32.34 -4.19
CA GLY A 209 -13.77 -32.09 -5.09
C GLY A 209 -14.99 -31.48 -4.37
N LEU A 210 -14.76 -30.83 -3.23
CA LEU A 210 -15.83 -30.23 -2.43
C LEU A 210 -16.30 -28.92 -3.05
N SER A 211 -15.41 -28.20 -3.73
CA SER A 211 -15.68 -26.96 -4.49
C SER A 211 -16.53 -27.19 -5.75
N ASP A 212 -16.63 -28.44 -6.25
CA ASP A 212 -17.34 -28.73 -7.49
C ASP A 212 -18.83 -28.39 -7.40
N GLY A 213 -19.27 -27.45 -8.23
CA GLY A 213 -20.65 -26.97 -8.31
C GLY A 213 -21.01 -25.85 -7.32
N ASP A 214 -20.10 -25.43 -6.43
CA ASP A 214 -20.34 -24.32 -5.48
C ASP A 214 -19.87 -22.98 -6.04
N THR A 215 -20.53 -22.53 -7.10
CA THR A 215 -20.17 -21.26 -7.78
C THR A 215 -20.32 -20.02 -6.89
N GLU A 216 -21.09 -20.11 -5.81
CA GLU A 216 -21.30 -19.01 -4.85
C GLU A 216 -20.42 -19.09 -3.59
N LYS A 217 -19.52 -20.08 -3.52
CA LYS A 217 -18.62 -20.32 -2.38
C LYS A 217 -19.36 -20.47 -1.04
N THR A 218 -20.57 -21.03 -1.07
CA THR A 218 -21.40 -21.20 0.13
C THR A 218 -20.77 -22.15 1.14
N ILE A 219 -20.15 -23.23 0.68
CA ILE A 219 -19.47 -24.23 1.50
C ILE A 219 -18.23 -23.60 2.13
N GLU A 220 -17.38 -22.99 1.29
CA GLU A 220 -16.17 -22.28 1.71
C GLU A 220 -16.48 -21.26 2.82
N ARG A 221 -17.48 -20.41 2.58
CA ARG A 221 -17.92 -19.38 3.54
C ARG A 221 -18.43 -19.97 4.83
N SER A 222 -19.18 -21.07 4.80
CA SER A 222 -19.73 -21.70 6.02
C SER A 222 -18.63 -22.17 6.97
N ILE A 223 -17.56 -22.78 6.44
CA ILE A 223 -16.42 -23.25 7.22
C ILE A 223 -15.60 -22.06 7.75
N LYS A 224 -15.29 -21.10 6.86
CA LYS A 224 -14.48 -19.91 7.21
C LYS A 224 -15.17 -19.05 8.28
N LYS A 225 -16.51 -18.96 8.28
CA LYS A 225 -17.29 -18.29 9.32
C LYS A 225 -17.10 -18.91 10.71
N GLU A 226 -17.15 -20.24 10.84
CA GLU A 226 -16.93 -20.89 12.14
C GLU A 226 -15.52 -20.66 12.67
N ILE A 227 -14.50 -20.61 11.80
CA ILE A 227 -13.13 -20.25 12.20
C ILE A 227 -13.07 -18.82 12.75
N LEU A 228 -13.71 -17.86 12.06
CA LEU A 228 -13.78 -16.46 12.52
C LEU A 228 -14.52 -16.33 13.84
N LYS A 229 -15.60 -17.08 14.02
CA LYS A 229 -16.36 -17.15 15.27
C LYS A 229 -15.50 -17.69 16.41
N GLY A 230 -14.78 -18.79 16.21
CA GLY A 230 -13.87 -19.35 17.24
C GLY A 230 -12.77 -18.37 17.63
N LEU A 231 -12.21 -17.62 16.67
CA LEU A 231 -11.28 -16.53 16.94
C LEU A 231 -11.90 -15.40 17.76
N ALA A 232 -13.14 -14.99 17.46
CA ALA A 232 -13.85 -13.97 18.23
C ALA A 232 -14.23 -14.46 19.64
N GLU A 233 -14.59 -15.73 19.77
CA GLU A 233 -14.89 -16.39 21.05
C GLU A 233 -13.67 -16.39 21.98
N ASP A 234 -12.47 -16.65 21.46
CA ASP A 234 -11.21 -16.57 22.21
C ASP A 234 -11.03 -15.18 22.89
N PHE A 235 -11.28 -14.09 22.16
CA PHE A 235 -11.30 -12.74 22.74
C PHE A 235 -12.51 -12.50 23.67
N GLY A 236 -13.66 -13.10 23.39
CA GLY A 236 -14.84 -13.11 24.24
C GLY A 236 -14.57 -13.71 25.61
N ASP A 237 -13.87 -14.83 25.66
CA ASP A 237 -13.46 -15.51 26.89
C ASP A 237 -12.48 -14.65 27.69
N ILE A 238 -11.56 -13.95 27.02
CA ILE A 238 -10.72 -12.93 27.66
C ILE A 238 -11.57 -11.82 28.30
N LYS A 239 -12.53 -11.23 27.58
CA LYS A 239 -13.41 -10.18 28.12
C LYS A 239 -14.23 -10.68 29.30
N LYS A 240 -14.75 -11.90 29.21
CA LYS A 240 -15.60 -12.49 30.23
C LYS A 240 -14.81 -12.81 31.49
N HIS A 241 -13.67 -13.49 31.36
CA HIS A 241 -12.98 -14.13 32.48
C HIS A 241 -11.72 -13.38 32.94
N HIS A 242 -11.02 -12.67 32.06
CA HIS A 242 -9.65 -12.22 32.34
C HIS A 242 -9.44 -10.71 32.28
N SER A 243 -10.28 -9.94 31.57
CA SER A 243 -10.10 -8.50 31.41
C SER A 243 -11.37 -7.69 31.69
N GLU A 244 -11.22 -6.45 32.14
CA GLU A 244 -12.32 -5.49 32.23
C GLU A 244 -12.74 -5.01 30.83
N GLU A 245 -11.79 -4.74 29.93
CA GLU A 245 -12.05 -4.27 28.57
C GLU A 245 -11.22 -5.00 27.52
N VAL A 246 -11.84 -5.28 26.37
CA VAL A 246 -11.17 -5.85 25.20
C VAL A 246 -11.48 -4.96 24.00
N LEU A 247 -10.43 -4.39 23.44
CA LEU A 247 -10.46 -3.35 22.43
C LEU A 247 -9.82 -3.86 21.14
N MET A 248 -10.63 -3.97 20.09
CA MET A 248 -10.21 -4.52 18.79
C MET A 248 -9.95 -3.37 17.81
N ALA A 249 -8.71 -3.25 17.34
CA ALA A 249 -8.41 -2.45 16.16
C ALA A 249 -8.76 -3.30 14.92
N HIS A 250 -9.91 -3.03 14.30
CA HIS A 250 -10.43 -3.82 13.20
C HIS A 250 -10.28 -3.07 11.87
N THR A 251 -9.46 -3.61 10.98
CA THR A 251 -9.36 -3.13 9.60
C THR A 251 -10.20 -4.04 8.71
N THR A 252 -10.93 -3.45 7.78
CA THR A 252 -11.68 -4.25 6.79
C THR A 252 -10.78 -4.72 5.64
N SER A 253 -9.53 -4.26 5.60
CA SER A 253 -8.50 -4.54 4.58
C SER A 253 -8.94 -4.29 3.12
N VAL A 254 -10.08 -3.64 2.92
CA VAL A 254 -10.59 -3.18 1.62
C VAL A 254 -10.28 -1.70 1.57
N GLY A 255 -9.59 -1.21 0.54
CA GLY A 255 -9.31 0.22 0.38
C GLY A 255 -10.55 1.10 0.12
N GLY A 256 -11.67 0.87 0.79
CA GLY A 256 -12.94 1.61 0.69
C GLY A 256 -13.16 2.59 1.85
N MET A 257 -14.25 3.34 1.83
CA MET A 257 -14.79 4.04 3.00
C MET A 257 -16.15 3.44 3.30
N TYR A 258 -16.53 3.42 4.58
CA TYR A 258 -17.91 3.18 4.96
C TYR A 258 -18.76 4.39 4.61
N GLN A 259 -19.80 4.16 3.83
CA GLN A 259 -20.91 5.08 3.62
C GLN A 259 -22.13 4.49 4.32
N ILE A 260 -22.83 5.30 5.12
CA ILE A 260 -24.13 4.89 5.65
C ILE A 260 -25.18 5.19 4.58
N ILE A 261 -25.59 4.18 3.81
CA ILE A 261 -26.71 4.30 2.85
C ILE A 261 -27.93 3.66 3.49
N ASN A 262 -29.02 4.42 3.64
CA ASN A 262 -30.26 3.95 4.25
C ASN A 262 -30.08 3.34 5.65
N GLY A 263 -29.10 3.81 6.43
CA GLY A 263 -28.80 3.30 7.78
C GLY A 263 -27.82 2.13 7.83
N GLU A 264 -27.41 1.59 6.68
CA GLU A 264 -26.49 0.45 6.60
C GLU A 264 -25.06 0.88 6.22
N PRO A 265 -24.02 0.38 6.90
CA PRO A 265 -22.63 0.64 6.55
C PRO A 265 -22.21 -0.13 5.28
N ILE A 266 -22.12 0.57 4.16
CA ILE A 266 -21.70 0.03 2.86
C ILE A 266 -20.27 0.47 2.55
N ILE A 267 -19.39 -0.48 2.27
CA ILE A 267 -18.04 -0.16 1.76
C ILE A 267 -18.12 0.07 0.26
N LYS A 268 -17.79 1.29 -0.19
CA LYS A 268 -17.53 1.53 -1.62
C LYS A 268 -16.17 0.96 -1.99
N LEU A 269 -16.17 -0.08 -2.83
CA LEU A 269 -14.97 -0.73 -3.39
C LEU A 269 -14.27 0.17 -4.42
N GLY A 270 -13.79 1.34 -3.98
CA GLY A 270 -13.19 2.35 -4.84
C GLY A 270 -11.75 2.07 -5.27
N TYR A 271 -11.08 1.03 -4.76
CA TYR A 271 -9.66 0.77 -5.06
C TYR A 271 -9.40 -0.52 -5.85
N ALA A 272 -10.45 -1.24 -6.24
CA ALA A 272 -10.35 -2.48 -7.01
C ALA A 272 -10.16 -2.19 -8.51
N HIS A 273 -9.00 -1.67 -8.91
CA HIS A 273 -8.68 -1.42 -10.33
C HIS A 273 -8.21 -2.65 -11.12
N SER A 274 -8.14 -3.81 -10.47
CA SER A 274 -7.72 -5.06 -11.11
C SER A 274 -8.83 -6.10 -11.01
N SER A 275 -8.64 -7.21 -11.74
CA SER A 275 -9.34 -8.49 -11.62
C SER A 275 -9.41 -9.07 -10.19
N LEU A 276 -8.89 -8.38 -9.16
CA LEU A 276 -9.00 -8.70 -7.74
C LEU A 276 -10.29 -8.18 -7.06
N GLY A 277 -11.26 -7.68 -7.85
CA GLY A 277 -12.53 -7.18 -7.32
C GLY A 277 -13.29 -8.19 -6.45
N ASP A 278 -13.22 -9.47 -6.80
CA ASP A 278 -13.88 -10.54 -6.03
C ASP A 278 -13.12 -10.88 -4.75
N LEU A 279 -11.78 -10.87 -4.78
CA LEU A 279 -10.95 -11.03 -3.57
C LEU A 279 -11.23 -9.92 -2.53
N LEU A 280 -11.43 -8.69 -2.99
CA LEU A 280 -11.75 -7.56 -2.10
C LEU A 280 -13.18 -7.65 -1.53
N LYS A 281 -14.14 -8.14 -2.32
CA LYS A 281 -15.49 -8.47 -1.82
C LYS A 281 -15.46 -9.57 -0.76
N GLU A 282 -14.63 -10.59 -0.96
CA GLU A 282 -14.44 -11.66 0.03
C GLU A 282 -13.82 -11.14 1.32
N LYS A 283 -12.76 -10.32 1.22
CA LYS A 283 -12.16 -9.67 2.40
C LYS A 283 -13.18 -8.83 3.16
N GLN A 284 -13.99 -8.02 2.45
CA GLN A 284 -15.07 -7.25 3.05
C GLN A 284 -16.07 -8.15 3.78
N PHE A 285 -16.52 -9.23 3.12
CA PHE A 285 -17.48 -10.16 3.69
C PHE A 285 -16.98 -10.73 5.02
N TYR A 286 -15.77 -11.29 5.02
CA TYR A 286 -15.19 -11.87 6.23
C TYR A 286 -14.91 -10.83 7.32
N ALA A 287 -14.52 -9.60 6.96
CA ALA A 287 -14.35 -8.52 7.93
C ALA A 287 -15.66 -8.12 8.60
N ASN A 288 -16.76 -8.05 7.84
CA ASN A 288 -18.08 -7.72 8.37
C ASN A 288 -18.62 -8.85 9.27
N GLU A 289 -18.47 -10.11 8.87
CA GLU A 289 -18.84 -11.27 9.71
C GLU A 289 -18.08 -11.24 11.04
N LEU A 290 -16.78 -10.94 11.00
CA LEU A 290 -15.97 -10.83 12.21
C LEU A 290 -16.43 -9.68 13.13
N THR A 291 -16.83 -8.53 12.57
CA THR A 291 -17.43 -7.44 13.36
C THR A 291 -18.71 -7.88 14.08
N ILE A 292 -19.57 -8.65 13.40
CA ILE A 292 -20.79 -9.19 14.01
C ILE A 292 -20.44 -10.14 15.15
N HIS A 293 -19.46 -11.04 14.95
CA HIS A 293 -19.01 -11.94 16.01
C HIS A 293 -18.43 -11.18 17.21
N TYR A 294 -17.61 -10.15 16.99
CA TYR A 294 -17.11 -9.30 18.07
C TYR A 294 -18.23 -8.66 18.90
N SER A 295 -19.25 -8.13 18.24
CA SER A 295 -20.42 -7.57 18.91
C SER A 295 -21.14 -8.60 19.77
N ASN A 296 -21.35 -9.82 19.24
CA ASN A 296 -22.02 -10.90 19.96
C ASN A 296 -21.29 -11.32 21.24
N PHE A 297 -19.97 -11.17 21.28
CA PHE A 297 -19.15 -11.45 22.46
C PHE A 297 -18.90 -10.22 23.34
N GLY A 298 -19.57 -9.09 23.08
CA GLY A 298 -19.46 -7.86 23.88
C GLY A 298 -18.09 -7.19 23.79
N LEU A 299 -17.40 -7.36 22.66
CA LEU A 299 -16.10 -6.74 22.39
C LEU A 299 -16.29 -5.37 21.77
N LYS A 300 -15.42 -4.42 22.12
CA LYS A 300 -15.41 -3.09 21.51
C LYS A 300 -14.52 -3.11 20.26
N SER A 301 -15.11 -2.90 19.10
CA SER A 301 -14.43 -2.94 17.80
C SER A 301 -14.36 -1.57 17.16
N LEU A 302 -13.15 -1.04 17.03
CA LEU A 302 -12.86 0.17 16.25
C LEU A 302 -12.63 -0.25 14.81
N VAL A 303 -13.66 -0.11 14.00
CA VAL A 303 -13.68 -0.49 12.60
C VAL A 303 -13.26 0.69 11.74
N THR A 304 -12.19 0.50 10.97
CA THR A 304 -11.78 1.47 9.95
C THR A 304 -11.81 0.85 8.57
N ALA A 305 -12.35 1.62 7.61
CA ALA A 305 -12.39 1.22 6.22
C ALA A 305 -11.02 1.32 5.55
N SER A 306 -10.11 2.18 6.04
CA SER A 306 -8.78 2.34 5.46
C SER A 306 -7.83 2.90 6.52
N ALA A 307 -7.00 2.04 7.09
CA ALA A 307 -5.82 2.44 7.83
C ALA A 307 -4.57 2.02 7.04
N ILE A 308 -3.74 2.99 6.69
CA ILE A 308 -2.35 2.73 6.34
C ILE A 308 -1.57 3.14 7.57
N GLY A 309 -1.35 2.18 8.46
CA GLY A 309 -0.39 2.37 9.54
C GLY A 309 1.02 2.35 8.96
N ILE A 310 1.83 3.36 9.26
CA ILE A 310 3.27 3.33 8.95
C ILE A 310 3.97 2.69 10.15
N ASP A 311 4.25 1.40 10.04
CA ASP A 311 4.97 0.64 11.06
C ASP A 311 6.43 1.11 11.15
N TYR A 312 7.04 1.36 9.99
CA TYR A 312 8.46 1.62 9.88
C TYR A 312 8.83 2.42 8.64
N ILE A 313 9.95 3.14 8.72
CA ILE A 313 10.53 3.87 7.60
C ILE A 313 11.92 3.30 7.32
N TYR A 314 12.10 2.72 6.14
CA TYR A 314 13.40 2.37 5.60
C TYR A 314 14.06 3.62 5.05
N ALA A 315 15.32 3.87 5.42
CA ALA A 315 16.11 4.98 4.90
C ALA A 315 17.45 4.47 4.38
N SER A 316 17.81 4.87 3.15
CA SER A 316 19.08 4.53 2.51
C SER A 316 19.43 3.03 2.55
N SER A 317 18.46 2.16 2.29
CA SER A 317 18.60 0.71 2.41
C SER A 317 18.13 -0.05 1.17
N THR A 318 18.60 -1.29 1.01
CA THR A 318 18.00 -2.23 0.06
C THR A 318 16.75 -2.85 0.70
N LEU A 319 15.64 -2.83 -0.02
CA LEU A 319 14.38 -3.38 0.48
C LEU A 319 14.34 -4.91 0.31
N PRO A 320 13.76 -5.65 1.27
CA PRO A 320 13.45 -7.07 1.06
C PRO A 320 12.43 -7.22 -0.08
N LEU A 321 12.51 -8.33 -0.81
CA LEU A 321 11.46 -8.74 -1.74
C LEU A 321 10.18 -9.06 -0.96
N SER A 322 9.03 -8.75 -1.57
CA SER A 322 7.73 -9.11 -1.00
C SER A 322 7.64 -10.62 -0.77
N SER A 323 6.87 -11.05 0.24
CA SER A 323 6.75 -12.47 0.59
C SER A 323 6.16 -13.30 -0.55
N GLY A 324 5.19 -12.75 -1.29
CA GLY A 324 4.58 -13.39 -2.47
C GLY A 324 5.59 -13.63 -3.59
N VAL A 325 6.32 -12.60 -4.00
CA VAL A 325 7.34 -12.72 -5.06
C VAL A 325 8.49 -13.62 -4.58
N SER A 326 8.90 -13.49 -3.32
CA SER A 326 9.93 -14.35 -2.73
C SER A 326 9.55 -15.84 -2.78
N ARG A 327 8.30 -16.17 -2.48
CA ARG A 327 7.77 -17.55 -2.57
C ARG A 327 7.83 -18.07 -4.00
N LYS A 328 7.44 -17.24 -4.97
CA LYS A 328 7.49 -17.60 -6.41
C LYS A 328 8.90 -17.83 -6.91
N PHE A 329 9.84 -16.98 -6.53
CA PHE A 329 11.24 -17.17 -6.90
C PHE A 329 11.82 -18.44 -6.27
N ARG A 330 11.49 -18.74 -5.01
CA ARG A 330 11.90 -20.00 -4.37
C ARG A 330 11.29 -21.21 -5.08
N HIS A 331 9.99 -21.21 -5.32
CA HIS A 331 9.30 -22.30 -6.02
C HIS A 331 9.84 -22.52 -7.45
N ALA A 332 10.07 -21.45 -8.21
CA ALA A 332 10.70 -21.54 -9.52
C ALA A 332 12.13 -22.07 -9.44
N SER A 333 12.89 -21.70 -8.39
CA SER A 333 14.24 -22.21 -8.14
C SER A 333 14.24 -23.70 -7.79
N GLU A 334 13.31 -24.14 -6.94
CA GLU A 334 13.13 -25.54 -6.54
C GLU A 334 12.78 -26.41 -7.75
N ASN A 335 12.01 -25.86 -8.70
CA ASN A 335 11.65 -26.52 -9.95
C ASN A 335 12.68 -26.36 -11.08
N GLY A 336 13.82 -25.69 -10.84
CA GLY A 336 14.86 -25.47 -11.84
C GLY A 336 14.46 -24.57 -13.03
N THR A 337 13.41 -23.75 -12.86
CA THR A 337 12.86 -22.86 -13.91
C THR A 337 13.15 -21.39 -13.67
N LEU A 338 13.76 -21.04 -12.53
CA LEU A 338 14.10 -19.65 -12.21
C LEU A 338 15.13 -19.11 -13.23
N PRO A 339 14.88 -17.97 -13.88
CA PRO A 339 15.73 -17.47 -14.96
C PRO A 339 16.98 -16.73 -14.44
N PHE A 340 17.40 -16.99 -13.20
CA PHE A 340 18.63 -16.47 -12.59
C PHE A 340 19.03 -17.31 -11.36
N ASP A 341 20.27 -17.18 -10.88
CA ASP A 341 20.69 -17.83 -9.62
C ASP A 341 20.09 -17.11 -8.39
N LEU A 342 19.27 -17.81 -7.60
CA LEU A 342 18.60 -17.27 -6.43
C LEU A 342 19.57 -16.62 -5.41
N LYS A 343 20.82 -17.09 -5.32
CA LYS A 343 21.86 -16.53 -4.44
C LYS A 343 22.14 -15.06 -4.73
N LEU A 344 21.92 -14.59 -5.97
CA LEU A 344 22.08 -13.18 -6.34
C LEU A 344 21.17 -12.27 -5.53
N ALA A 345 19.96 -12.73 -5.20
CA ALA A 345 18.97 -11.99 -4.45
C ALA A 345 19.09 -12.19 -2.94
N GLN A 346 19.87 -13.16 -2.45
CA GLN A 346 19.99 -13.43 -1.02
C GLN A 346 20.74 -12.31 -0.29
N ASP A 347 20.32 -12.03 0.94
CA ASP A 347 21.09 -11.22 1.86
C ASP A 347 22.36 -11.96 2.31
N LYS A 348 23.22 -11.28 3.07
CA LYS A 348 24.50 -11.86 3.53
C LYS A 348 24.34 -13.11 4.39
N LYS A 349 23.17 -13.31 5.00
CA LYS A 349 22.88 -14.45 5.87
C LYS A 349 22.16 -15.59 5.13
N GLY A 350 21.70 -15.36 3.89
CA GLY A 350 20.86 -16.29 3.15
C GLY A 350 19.42 -16.37 3.66
N GLU A 351 19.01 -15.49 4.58
CA GLU A 351 17.72 -15.57 5.28
C GLU A 351 16.60 -14.92 4.47
N ARG A 352 16.91 -13.84 3.75
CA ARG A 352 15.94 -13.01 3.02
C ARG A 352 16.38 -12.77 1.59
N LEU A 353 15.40 -12.63 0.71
CA LEU A 353 15.62 -12.15 -0.65
C LEU A 353 15.48 -10.62 -0.68
N LEU A 354 16.33 -9.95 -1.44
CA LEU A 354 16.44 -8.51 -1.56
C LEU A 354 16.13 -8.07 -3.00
N ASN A 355 15.53 -6.88 -3.15
CA ASN A 355 15.30 -6.30 -4.47
C ASN A 355 16.62 -5.97 -5.18
N LYS A 356 16.72 -6.40 -6.44
CA LYS A 356 17.88 -6.21 -7.32
C LYS A 356 17.47 -5.46 -8.58
N ILE A 357 18.45 -4.85 -9.24
CA ILE A 357 18.28 -4.16 -10.52
C ILE A 357 18.75 -5.08 -11.64
N PHE A 358 17.88 -5.99 -12.06
CA PHE A 358 18.13 -6.90 -13.17
C PHE A 358 18.14 -6.16 -14.50
N GLU A 359 18.77 -6.75 -15.50
CA GLU A 359 18.65 -6.26 -16.88
C GLU A 359 17.21 -6.38 -17.37
N ALA A 360 16.70 -5.33 -18.02
CA ALA A 360 15.40 -5.37 -18.69
C ALA A 360 15.56 -6.05 -20.06
N LYS A 361 14.67 -6.99 -20.38
CA LYS A 361 14.66 -7.70 -21.66
C LYS A 361 13.46 -7.28 -22.50
N PRO A 362 13.63 -7.14 -23.83
CA PRO A 362 12.51 -7.00 -24.74
C PRO A 362 11.73 -8.32 -24.83
N LEU A 363 10.42 -8.23 -24.71
CA LEU A 363 9.47 -9.32 -24.86
C LEU A 363 8.60 -9.06 -26.09
N ALA A 364 8.28 -10.11 -26.82
CA ALA A 364 7.37 -10.02 -27.94
C ALA A 364 5.93 -9.72 -27.47
N ALA A 365 5.32 -8.73 -28.10
CA ALA A 365 3.90 -8.38 -27.90
C ALA A 365 2.98 -9.08 -28.91
N SER A 366 3.51 -9.83 -29.87
CA SER A 366 2.72 -10.48 -30.93
C SER A 366 3.37 -11.78 -31.45
N HIS A 367 2.54 -12.64 -32.05
CA HIS A 367 2.97 -13.85 -32.75
C HIS A 367 3.09 -13.62 -34.27
N PRO A 368 4.07 -14.25 -34.96
CA PRO A 368 5.14 -15.07 -34.39
C PRO A 368 6.17 -14.24 -33.60
N VAL A 369 6.81 -14.83 -32.59
CA VAL A 369 7.93 -14.19 -31.87
C VAL A 369 9.09 -14.09 -32.85
N LEU A 370 9.62 -12.89 -33.05
CA LEU A 370 10.69 -12.63 -34.02
C LEU A 370 12.04 -12.36 -33.32
N ASP A 371 13.13 -12.82 -33.94
CA ASP A 371 14.49 -12.46 -33.56
C ASP A 371 14.88 -11.06 -34.05
N THR A 372 16.09 -10.61 -33.70
CA THR A 372 16.61 -9.28 -34.11
C THR A 372 16.79 -9.12 -35.62
N LYS A 373 16.71 -10.21 -36.40
CA LYS A 373 16.81 -10.24 -37.86
C LYS A 373 15.44 -10.39 -38.53
N GLY A 374 14.36 -10.51 -37.75
CA GLY A 374 12.99 -10.67 -38.24
C GLY A 374 12.59 -12.10 -38.59
N ASN A 375 13.37 -13.12 -38.20
CA ASN A 375 13.01 -14.54 -38.36
C ASN A 375 12.25 -15.04 -37.13
N ALA A 376 11.56 -16.18 -37.23
CA ALA A 376 10.95 -16.82 -36.07
C ALA A 376 12.03 -17.13 -35.01
N ALA A 377 11.86 -16.57 -33.81
CA ALA A 377 12.77 -16.81 -32.71
C ALA A 377 12.59 -18.22 -32.15
N GLU A 378 13.69 -18.92 -31.90
CA GLU A 378 13.64 -20.19 -31.17
C GLU A 378 13.24 -19.95 -29.71
N LYS A 379 12.55 -20.92 -29.11
CA LYS A 379 12.23 -20.89 -27.68
C LYS A 379 13.51 -21.12 -26.88
N SER A 380 13.83 -20.20 -26.00
CA SER A 380 15.05 -20.22 -25.19
C SER A 380 14.79 -19.68 -23.79
N ASP A 381 15.51 -20.21 -22.82
CA ASP A 381 15.44 -19.74 -21.44
C ASP A 381 15.89 -18.29 -21.33
N ASN A 382 15.17 -17.51 -20.54
CA ASN A 382 15.64 -16.21 -20.13
C ASN A 382 16.78 -16.40 -19.12
N ASN A 383 17.91 -15.73 -19.38
CA ASN A 383 18.98 -15.59 -18.40
C ASN A 383 19.10 -14.14 -17.91
N PHE A 384 18.63 -13.86 -16.69
CA PHE A 384 18.75 -12.55 -16.02
C PHE A 384 20.00 -12.46 -15.13
N GLY A 385 20.74 -13.55 -14.94
CA GLY A 385 22.04 -13.54 -14.29
C GLY A 385 22.42 -14.85 -13.61
N ASN A 386 23.72 -15.07 -13.44
CA ASN A 386 24.31 -16.22 -12.76
C ASN A 386 25.10 -15.81 -11.52
N ALA A 387 25.51 -16.78 -10.68
CA ALA A 387 26.21 -16.53 -9.41
C ALA A 387 27.45 -15.61 -9.48
N LYS A 388 28.09 -15.49 -10.65
CA LYS A 388 29.29 -14.66 -10.86
C LYS A 388 28.97 -13.23 -11.26
N ASP A 389 27.73 -12.94 -11.61
CA ASP A 389 27.31 -11.62 -12.06
C ASP A 389 27.15 -10.67 -10.86
N ASN A 390 27.61 -9.43 -11.01
CA ASN A 390 27.43 -8.39 -10.00
C ASN A 390 26.19 -7.55 -10.30
N ILE A 391 25.03 -8.02 -9.84
CA ILE A 391 23.76 -7.32 -10.03
C ILE A 391 23.56 -6.28 -8.91
N PRO A 392 23.38 -4.98 -9.25
CA PRO A 392 23.20 -3.93 -8.26
C PRO A 392 21.97 -4.14 -7.38
N ASN A 393 22.07 -3.70 -6.12
CA ASN A 393 20.92 -3.62 -5.23
C ASN A 393 20.00 -2.47 -5.62
N LEU A 394 18.68 -2.67 -5.50
CA LEU A 394 17.71 -1.59 -5.54
C LEU A 394 17.73 -0.87 -4.19
N ASN A 395 18.55 0.18 -4.09
CA ASN A 395 18.62 1.02 -2.90
C ASN A 395 17.61 2.16 -2.97
N VAL A 396 16.88 2.37 -1.88
CA VAL A 396 15.87 3.42 -1.79
C VAL A 396 16.33 4.51 -0.83
N ASN A 397 16.00 5.76 -1.13
CA ASN A 397 16.22 6.86 -0.19
C ASN A 397 15.29 6.71 1.01
N TYR A 398 14.01 6.47 0.71
CA TYR A 398 12.96 6.24 1.69
C TYR A 398 11.98 5.20 1.17
N ALA A 399 11.50 4.33 2.06
CA ALA A 399 10.29 3.55 1.86
C ALA A 399 9.53 3.44 3.17
N LEU A 400 8.21 3.57 3.09
CA LEU A 400 7.32 3.38 4.22
C LEU A 400 6.88 1.92 4.23
N ARG A 401 6.87 1.28 5.39
CA ARG A 401 6.32 -0.06 5.59
C ARG A 401 5.02 0.06 6.33
N SER A 402 3.99 -0.62 5.81
CA SER A 402 2.77 -0.94 6.53
C SER A 402 2.68 -2.45 6.67
N GLY A 403 2.22 -2.93 7.81
CA GLY A 403 2.28 -4.35 8.18
C GLY A 403 1.56 -5.23 7.19
N GLU A 404 0.25 -5.02 7.07
CA GLU A 404 -0.64 -5.72 6.12
C GLU A 404 -0.40 -5.32 4.67
N ASN A 405 -0.06 -4.06 4.44
CA ASN A 405 -0.13 -3.46 3.11
C ASN A 405 1.21 -3.46 2.35
N GLY A 406 2.34 -3.75 3.02
CA GLY A 406 3.63 -3.82 2.34
C GLY A 406 4.40 -2.49 2.29
N LEU A 407 5.22 -2.32 1.27
CA LEU A 407 6.13 -1.17 1.07
C LEU A 407 5.57 -0.10 0.13
N PHE A 408 5.82 1.16 0.46
CA PHE A 408 5.37 2.35 -0.26
C PHE A 408 6.51 3.31 -0.51
N SER A 409 6.48 3.95 -1.67
CA SER A 409 7.19 5.21 -1.88
C SER A 409 6.46 6.34 -1.15
N LEU A 410 7.16 7.47 -0.98
CA LEU A 410 6.53 8.67 -0.43
C LEU A 410 5.42 9.20 -1.35
N ASP A 411 5.57 9.08 -2.66
CA ASP A 411 4.56 9.50 -3.64
C ASP A 411 3.30 8.64 -3.59
N ASN A 412 3.46 7.32 -3.44
CA ASN A 412 2.34 6.40 -3.26
C ASN A 412 1.57 6.76 -1.98
N ALA A 413 2.25 6.85 -0.84
CA ALA A 413 1.60 7.23 0.41
C ALA A 413 0.94 8.62 0.31
N TYR A 414 1.58 9.61 -0.31
CA TYR A 414 0.95 10.92 -0.47
C TYR A 414 -0.36 10.84 -1.28
N SER A 415 -0.36 10.09 -2.38
CA SER A 415 -1.55 9.91 -3.21
C SER A 415 -2.70 9.23 -2.45
N LEU A 416 -2.38 8.21 -1.66
CA LEU A 416 -3.36 7.44 -0.89
C LEU A 416 -3.90 8.24 0.28
N TYR A 417 -3.05 8.96 1.02
CA TYR A 417 -3.46 9.72 2.20
C TYR A 417 -4.31 10.94 1.83
N LEU A 418 -4.04 11.57 0.69
CA LEU A 418 -4.93 12.57 0.14
C LEU A 418 -6.23 11.92 -0.31
N ASN A 419 -6.16 10.85 -1.12
CA ASN A 419 -7.35 10.32 -1.75
C ASN A 419 -8.32 9.60 -0.77
N MET A 420 -7.78 8.74 0.10
CA MET A 420 -8.54 7.70 0.77
C MET A 420 -9.05 8.05 2.15
N LYS A 421 -8.80 9.28 2.66
CA LYS A 421 -9.17 9.65 4.03
C LYS A 421 -8.65 8.59 5.00
N ILE A 422 -7.33 8.49 5.09
CA ILE A 422 -6.69 7.43 5.88
C ILE A 422 -6.60 7.92 7.33
N ALA A 423 -7.20 7.19 8.25
CA ALA A 423 -7.00 7.46 9.67
C ALA A 423 -5.53 7.23 10.03
N SER A 424 -4.92 8.20 10.71
CA SER A 424 -3.58 8.01 11.24
C SER A 424 -3.60 6.97 12.37
N GLN A 425 -2.47 6.31 12.62
CA GLN A 425 -2.38 5.35 13.72
C GLN A 425 -2.61 6.02 15.08
N GLU A 426 -2.23 7.30 15.21
CA GLU A 426 -2.42 8.15 16.39
C GLU A 426 -3.91 8.41 16.65
N GLU A 427 -4.67 8.75 15.60
CA GLU A 427 -6.13 8.94 15.69
C GLU A 427 -6.83 7.68 16.21
N LEU A 428 -6.49 6.52 15.64
CA LEU A 428 -7.08 5.25 16.03
C LEU A 428 -6.65 4.83 17.45
N ALA A 429 -5.36 4.95 17.75
CA ALA A 429 -4.81 4.63 19.06
C ALA A 429 -5.45 5.49 20.15
N HIS A 430 -5.68 6.78 19.90
CA HIS A 430 -6.29 7.69 20.86
C HIS A 430 -7.69 7.23 21.30
N VAL A 431 -8.52 6.76 20.37
CA VAL A 431 -9.86 6.23 20.68
C VAL A 431 -9.76 5.01 21.59
N LEU A 432 -8.89 4.06 21.25
CA LEU A 432 -8.70 2.84 22.04
C LEU A 432 -8.12 3.15 23.44
N VAL A 433 -7.07 3.97 23.51
CA VAL A 433 -6.37 4.30 24.76
C VAL A 433 -7.26 5.11 25.70
N SER A 434 -8.05 6.04 25.17
CA SER A 434 -9.02 6.78 25.96
C SER A 434 -10.03 5.83 26.61
N ASN A 435 -10.56 4.87 25.85
CA ASN A 435 -11.49 3.87 26.39
C ASN A 435 -10.84 2.93 27.42
N ALA A 436 -9.59 2.53 27.21
CA ALA A 436 -8.87 1.66 28.15
C ALA A 436 -8.61 2.31 29.50
N LEU A 437 -8.29 3.61 29.51
CA LEU A 437 -7.96 4.35 30.73
C LEU A 437 -9.20 4.91 31.42
N LEU A 438 -10.18 5.40 30.66
CA LEU A 438 -11.28 6.22 31.19
C LEU A 438 -12.66 5.59 31.03
N GLY A 439 -12.78 4.47 30.30
CA GLY A 439 -14.07 3.97 29.83
C GLY A 439 -14.60 4.77 28.64
N ASP A 440 -15.75 4.35 28.11
CA ASP A 440 -16.39 5.10 27.03
C ASP A 440 -17.11 6.33 27.59
N ASP A 441 -17.12 7.43 26.84
CA ASP A 441 -17.77 8.65 27.30
C ASP A 441 -19.29 8.53 27.17
N GLU A 442 -20.01 8.40 28.29
CA GLU A 442 -21.47 8.24 28.27
C GLU A 442 -22.22 9.39 27.57
N GLN A 443 -21.63 10.60 27.50
CA GLN A 443 -22.25 11.75 26.83
C GLN A 443 -22.02 11.73 25.32
N LYS A 444 -20.94 11.11 24.86
CA LYS A 444 -20.59 10.96 23.45
C LYS A 444 -19.76 9.69 23.24
N PRO A 445 -20.41 8.52 23.31
CA PRO A 445 -19.70 7.26 23.27
C PRO A 445 -19.06 7.08 21.89
N TRP A 446 -17.84 6.55 21.87
CA TRP A 446 -17.19 6.19 20.62
C TRP A 446 -17.81 4.93 20.02
N PHE A 447 -18.22 3.99 20.88
CA PHE A 447 -18.80 2.72 20.48
C PHE A 447 -20.32 2.75 20.64
N ASP A 448 -21.04 2.22 19.67
CA ASP A 448 -22.49 2.08 19.77
C ASP A 448 -22.90 1.01 20.80
N LYS A 449 -24.20 0.79 20.94
CA LYS A 449 -24.78 -0.23 21.84
C LYS A 449 -24.32 -1.67 21.54
N HIS A 450 -23.77 -1.89 20.35
CA HIS A 450 -23.25 -3.18 19.88
C HIS A 450 -21.73 -3.27 20.07
N GLY A 451 -21.10 -2.24 20.65
CA GLY A 451 -19.66 -2.18 20.83
C GLY A 451 -18.90 -1.82 19.54
N ILE A 452 -19.57 -1.24 18.53
CA ILE A 452 -18.96 -0.98 17.22
C ILE A 452 -18.72 0.52 17.05
N CYS A 453 -17.51 0.88 16.64
CA CYS A 453 -17.15 2.24 16.23
C CYS A 453 -16.69 2.21 14.77
N TYR A 454 -17.54 2.63 13.83
CA TYR A 454 -17.11 2.86 12.44
C TYR A 454 -16.42 4.23 12.37
N TYR A 455 -15.08 4.22 12.35
CA TYR A 455 -14.29 5.44 12.39
C TYR A 455 -14.34 6.19 11.05
N THR A 456 -14.82 7.43 11.06
CA THR A 456 -15.05 8.25 9.85
C THR A 456 -14.33 9.61 9.85
N GLN A 457 -13.61 9.96 10.92
CA GLN A 457 -12.89 11.25 11.06
C GLN A 457 -11.50 11.18 10.43
N THR A 458 -11.15 11.99 9.42
CA THR A 458 -9.83 11.85 8.75
C THR A 458 -9.35 13.09 7.99
N ASP A 459 -9.60 14.31 8.47
CA ASP A 459 -9.02 15.50 7.81
C ASP A 459 -7.53 15.69 8.19
N ASN A 460 -7.06 15.05 9.26
CA ASN A 460 -5.68 15.19 9.77
C ASN A 460 -4.61 14.59 8.85
N SER A 461 -4.92 13.50 8.16
CA SER A 461 -3.99 12.80 7.26
C SER A 461 -3.54 13.69 6.09
N SER A 462 -4.48 14.48 5.54
CA SER A 462 -4.20 15.47 4.51
C SER A 462 -3.31 16.60 5.02
N LEU A 463 -3.51 17.02 6.29
CA LEU A 463 -2.76 18.07 6.95
C LEU A 463 -1.30 17.66 7.17
N VAL A 464 -1.05 16.42 7.59
CA VAL A 464 0.30 15.87 7.78
C VAL A 464 1.10 15.94 6.50
N PHE A 465 0.53 15.49 5.36
CA PHE A 465 1.25 15.57 4.10
C PHE A 465 1.39 17.00 3.57
N ALA A 466 0.43 17.89 3.82
CA ALA A 466 0.60 19.30 3.52
C ALA A 466 1.78 19.92 4.32
N LEU A 467 1.93 19.55 5.60
CA LEU A 467 3.06 19.94 6.43
C LEU A 467 4.39 19.32 5.95
N LEU A 468 4.40 18.04 5.59
CA LEU A 468 5.58 17.37 5.02
C LEU A 468 5.97 17.97 3.69
N ASN A 469 5.00 18.40 2.87
CA ASN A 469 5.28 19.12 1.64
C ASN A 469 6.00 20.45 1.92
N ASN A 470 5.99 21.01 3.13
CA ASN A 470 6.84 22.17 3.45
C ASN A 470 8.31 21.80 3.76
N ARG A 471 8.66 20.51 3.83
CA ARG A 471 10.03 20.03 4.01
C ARG A 471 10.77 19.93 2.68
N THR A 472 11.97 20.49 2.63
CA THR A 472 12.79 20.53 1.40
C THR A 472 13.23 19.14 0.92
N GLU A 473 13.51 18.23 1.85
CA GLU A 473 13.94 16.86 1.58
C GLU A 473 12.81 16.06 0.92
N PHE A 474 11.59 16.23 1.43
CA PHE A 474 10.40 15.58 0.89
C PHE A 474 10.15 16.05 -0.55
N ARG A 475 10.14 17.38 -0.78
CA ARG A 475 10.02 17.94 -2.14
C ARG A 475 11.11 17.44 -3.09
N ARG A 476 12.37 17.42 -2.62
CA ARG A 476 13.51 16.95 -3.44
C ARG A 476 13.32 15.50 -3.89
N TYR A 477 12.84 14.62 -3.02
CA TYR A 477 12.53 13.24 -3.39
C TYR A 477 11.45 13.20 -4.49
N GLN A 478 10.35 13.91 -4.31
CA GLN A 478 9.21 13.89 -5.24
C GLN A 478 9.58 14.43 -6.63
N THR A 479 10.43 15.46 -6.69
CA THR A 479 10.87 16.09 -7.95
C THR A 479 12.17 15.50 -8.52
N SER A 480 12.76 14.48 -7.88
CA SER A 480 13.99 13.85 -8.36
C SER A 480 13.73 12.96 -9.59
N ALA A 481 14.67 12.98 -10.54
CA ALA A 481 14.68 12.09 -11.71
C ALA A 481 15.01 10.63 -11.37
N PHE A 482 15.67 10.37 -10.23
CA PHE A 482 16.30 9.07 -9.95
C PHE A 482 15.69 8.34 -8.74
N SER A 483 14.66 8.92 -8.11
CA SER A 483 13.95 8.27 -7.02
C SER A 483 12.91 7.28 -7.57
N THR A 484 12.89 6.06 -7.04
CA THR A 484 11.84 5.08 -7.34
C THR A 484 10.47 5.58 -6.88
N LYS A 485 9.50 5.62 -7.79
CA LYS A 485 8.17 6.21 -7.52
C LYS A 485 7.13 5.23 -6.98
N ALA A 486 7.34 3.92 -7.08
CA ALA A 486 6.49 2.87 -6.48
C ALA A 486 7.29 1.56 -6.27
N PHE A 487 6.84 0.66 -5.40
CA PHE A 487 7.56 -0.59 -5.05
C PHE A 487 6.81 -1.90 -5.32
N GLN A 488 5.65 -1.86 -5.97
CA GLN A 488 4.86 -3.06 -6.28
C GLN A 488 4.38 -3.92 -5.08
N GLU A 489 4.07 -3.33 -3.93
CA GLU A 489 3.51 -4.06 -2.77
C GLU A 489 2.09 -3.61 -2.35
N LEU A 490 1.82 -2.29 -2.30
CA LEU A 490 0.45 -1.77 -2.17
C LEU A 490 0.02 -0.96 -3.39
N GLY A 491 -1.25 -1.12 -3.75
CA GLY A 491 -1.96 -0.34 -4.74
C GLY A 491 -2.36 -1.21 -5.92
N SER A 492 -3.25 -0.73 -6.77
CA SER A 492 -3.46 -1.40 -8.06
C SER A 492 -2.18 -1.30 -8.88
N SER A 493 -1.89 -2.33 -9.67
CA SER A 493 -0.73 -2.31 -10.57
C SER A 493 -0.78 -1.10 -11.51
N LYS A 494 -1.98 -0.66 -11.92
CA LYS A 494 -2.20 0.60 -12.67
C LYS A 494 -1.67 1.82 -11.93
N HIS A 495 -2.05 2.01 -10.68
CA HIS A 495 -1.58 3.14 -9.86
C HIS A 495 -0.04 3.20 -9.78
N GLN A 496 0.59 2.05 -9.56
CA GLN A 496 2.05 1.95 -9.47
C GLN A 496 2.72 2.29 -10.81
N ALA A 497 2.13 1.83 -11.91
CA ALA A 497 2.62 2.14 -13.25
C ALA A 497 2.48 3.64 -13.59
N GLU A 498 1.39 4.30 -13.21
CA GLU A 498 1.20 5.74 -13.38
C GLU A 498 2.25 6.55 -12.59
N LEU A 499 2.56 6.15 -11.35
CA LEU A 499 3.65 6.75 -10.58
C LEU A 499 5.02 6.57 -11.27
N HIS A 500 5.29 5.41 -11.88
CA HIS A 500 6.50 5.19 -12.66
C HIS A 500 6.52 6.01 -13.95
N MET A 501 5.37 6.18 -14.62
CA MET A 501 5.20 7.07 -15.77
C MET A 501 5.54 8.52 -15.40
N HIS A 502 5.02 9.02 -14.28
CA HIS A 502 5.40 10.32 -13.71
C HIS A 502 6.91 10.46 -13.51
N GLY A 503 7.56 9.43 -12.94
CA GLY A 503 9.01 9.38 -12.76
C GLY A 503 9.79 9.47 -14.07
N LEU A 504 9.34 8.76 -15.12
CA LEU A 504 9.97 8.80 -16.44
C LEU A 504 9.80 10.16 -17.13
N PHE A 505 8.67 10.84 -16.94
CA PHE A 505 8.52 12.22 -17.42
C PHE A 505 9.49 13.18 -16.73
N ILE A 506 9.67 13.06 -15.41
CA ILE A 506 10.65 13.87 -14.68
C ILE A 506 12.07 13.59 -15.20
N LEU A 507 12.42 12.31 -15.37
CA LEU A 507 13.72 11.90 -15.92
C LEU A 507 13.94 12.49 -17.31
N MET A 508 13.00 12.29 -18.24
CA MET A 508 13.06 12.80 -19.61
C MET A 508 13.22 14.32 -19.63
N HIS A 509 12.40 15.04 -18.86
CA HIS A 509 12.42 16.50 -18.80
C HIS A 509 13.75 17.03 -18.27
N LYS A 510 14.27 16.45 -17.17
CA LYS A 510 15.55 16.87 -16.59
C LYS A 510 16.71 16.63 -17.56
N LEU A 511 16.72 15.49 -18.25
CA LEU A 511 17.78 15.17 -19.22
C LEU A 511 17.74 16.11 -20.44
N LYS A 512 16.56 16.43 -20.97
CA LYS A 512 16.41 17.39 -22.09
C LYS A 512 16.83 18.81 -21.74
N ASN A 513 16.69 19.20 -20.47
CA ASN A 513 17.07 20.51 -19.98
C ASN A 513 18.47 20.55 -19.35
N LEU A 514 19.25 19.47 -19.47
CA LEU A 514 20.62 19.42 -18.96
C LEU A 514 21.54 20.25 -19.87
N ASN A 515 21.90 21.46 -19.44
CA ASN A 515 22.67 22.39 -20.25
C ASN A 515 24.09 21.88 -20.56
N PRO A 516 24.44 21.60 -21.83
CA PRO A 516 25.76 21.12 -22.22
C PRO A 516 26.92 22.06 -21.87
N LYS A 517 26.68 23.37 -21.88
CA LYS A 517 27.71 24.37 -21.51
C LYS A 517 28.03 24.28 -20.02
N LEU A 518 27.00 24.15 -19.19
CA LEU A 518 27.16 24.01 -17.74
C LEU A 518 27.99 22.78 -17.37
N LEU A 519 27.79 21.67 -18.07
CA LEU A 519 28.59 20.46 -17.90
C LEU A 519 30.07 20.75 -18.15
N THR A 520 30.37 21.46 -19.24
CA THR A 520 31.75 21.79 -19.62
C THR A 520 32.40 22.75 -18.61
N ASP A 521 31.64 23.70 -18.09
CA ASP A 521 32.14 24.74 -17.20
C ASP A 521 32.34 24.26 -15.75
N GLN A 522 31.47 23.36 -15.26
CA GLN A 522 31.42 22.99 -13.84
C GLN A 522 32.04 21.62 -13.53
N ILE A 523 32.11 20.70 -14.48
CA ILE A 523 32.65 19.36 -14.24
C ILE A 523 34.17 19.39 -14.35
N LYS A 524 34.81 19.78 -13.23
CA LYS A 524 36.27 19.92 -13.11
C LYS A 524 36.94 18.80 -12.30
N SER A 525 36.17 17.81 -11.87
CA SER A 525 36.65 16.69 -11.04
C SER A 525 35.88 15.41 -11.36
N LYS A 526 36.31 14.29 -10.77
CA LYS A 526 35.63 13.00 -10.92
C LYS A 526 34.37 12.96 -10.06
N TYR A 527 33.21 12.81 -10.69
CA TYR A 527 31.93 12.62 -10.00
C TYR A 527 31.65 11.12 -9.80
N LYS A 528 31.15 10.76 -8.62
CA LYS A 528 30.50 9.48 -8.32
C LYS A 528 29.05 9.53 -8.79
N GLU A 529 28.43 8.37 -8.96
CA GLU A 529 27.03 8.26 -9.41
C GLU A 529 26.06 9.12 -8.59
N LEU A 530 26.18 9.12 -7.26
CA LEU A 530 25.34 9.95 -6.39
C LEU A 530 25.51 11.46 -6.66
N GLU A 531 26.75 11.89 -6.89
CA GLU A 531 27.07 13.29 -7.20
C GLU A 531 26.53 13.67 -8.58
N VAL A 532 26.56 12.75 -9.55
CA VAL A 532 25.93 12.95 -10.87
C VAL A 532 24.41 13.12 -10.73
N ARG A 533 23.75 12.25 -9.95
CA ARG A 533 22.30 12.35 -9.69
C ARG A 533 21.94 13.70 -9.07
N GLN A 534 22.69 14.10 -8.03
CA GLN A 534 22.50 15.39 -7.36
C GLN A 534 22.77 16.58 -8.29
N PHE A 535 23.80 16.49 -9.14
CA PHE A 535 24.11 17.52 -10.13
C PHE A 535 22.94 17.72 -11.08
N VAL A 536 22.40 16.65 -11.66
CA VAL A 536 21.25 16.73 -12.56
C VAL A 536 20.04 17.32 -11.83
N ASP A 537 19.67 16.79 -10.66
CA ASP A 537 18.49 17.27 -9.93
C ASP A 537 18.57 18.76 -9.53
N THR A 538 19.78 19.24 -9.22
CA THR A 538 20.02 20.63 -8.78
C THR A 538 20.11 21.61 -9.95
N ASN A 539 20.71 21.20 -11.07
CA ASN A 539 21.02 22.09 -12.18
C ASN A 539 20.03 22.02 -13.35
N THR A 540 18.91 21.32 -13.18
CA THR A 540 17.84 21.23 -14.16
C THR A 540 16.53 21.72 -13.55
N PRO A 541 15.65 22.34 -14.35
CA PRO A 541 14.34 22.76 -13.87
C PRO A 541 13.54 21.56 -13.30
N LYS A 542 12.60 21.88 -12.43
CA LYS A 542 11.57 20.92 -12.02
C LYS A 542 10.58 20.80 -13.17
N LEU A 543 10.05 19.61 -13.38
CA LEU A 543 8.94 19.42 -14.30
C LEU A 543 7.72 20.21 -13.79
N LEU A 544 7.10 20.98 -14.67
CA LEU A 544 5.87 21.71 -14.42
C LEU A 544 4.68 20.99 -15.08
N LEU A 545 3.44 21.26 -14.64
CA LEU A 545 2.25 20.77 -15.35
C LEU A 545 2.19 21.36 -16.76
N GLU A 546 2.57 22.63 -16.88
CA GLU A 546 2.66 23.40 -18.12
C GLU A 546 3.59 22.73 -19.15
N ASP A 547 4.71 22.16 -18.71
CA ASP A 547 5.64 21.44 -19.59
C ASP A 547 4.98 20.21 -20.21
N ILE A 548 4.18 19.45 -19.44
CA ILE A 548 3.48 18.27 -19.94
C ILE A 548 2.38 18.68 -20.92
N VAL A 549 1.70 19.80 -20.67
CA VAL A 549 0.72 20.37 -21.61
C VAL A 549 1.40 20.74 -22.92
N GLU A 550 2.59 21.36 -22.86
CA GLU A 550 3.36 21.69 -24.06
C GLU A 550 3.82 20.44 -24.82
N TYR A 551 4.38 19.45 -24.11
CA TYR A 551 4.75 18.16 -24.72
C TYR A 551 3.55 17.44 -25.35
N GLY A 552 2.36 17.57 -24.75
CA GLY A 552 1.12 16.97 -25.21
C GLY A 552 0.62 17.50 -26.56
N LYS A 553 1.07 18.69 -26.98
CA LYS A 553 0.71 19.26 -28.30
C LYS A 553 1.31 18.50 -29.48
N ASP A 554 2.45 17.83 -29.26
CA ASP A 554 3.12 17.00 -30.26
C ASP A 554 3.47 15.64 -29.67
N ILE A 555 2.46 14.77 -29.61
CA ILE A 555 2.61 13.40 -29.12
C ILE A 555 3.64 12.61 -29.95
N LYS A 556 3.79 12.87 -31.25
CA LYS A 556 4.78 12.14 -32.07
C LYS A 556 6.21 12.45 -31.63
N SER A 557 6.52 13.73 -31.42
CA SER A 557 7.82 14.14 -30.89
C SER A 557 8.04 13.63 -29.47
N LEU A 558 7.00 13.61 -28.63
CA LEU A 558 7.06 13.05 -27.28
C LEU A 558 7.35 11.55 -27.29
N THR A 559 6.63 10.77 -28.11
CA THR A 559 6.88 9.33 -28.30
C THR A 559 8.31 9.10 -28.74
N LYS A 560 8.78 9.82 -29.77
CA LYS A 560 10.16 9.73 -30.25
C LYS A 560 11.17 9.96 -29.13
N SER A 561 10.91 10.92 -28.25
CA SER A 561 11.80 11.23 -27.13
C SER A 561 11.90 10.09 -26.12
N PHE A 562 10.79 9.42 -25.81
CA PHE A 562 10.80 8.24 -24.96
C PHE A 562 11.43 7.03 -25.66
N THR A 563 11.15 6.82 -26.95
CA THR A 563 11.80 5.78 -27.74
C THR A 563 13.32 5.97 -27.75
N GLU A 564 13.81 7.19 -27.97
CA GLU A 564 15.24 7.51 -27.89
C GLU A 564 15.81 7.25 -26.49
N LEU A 565 15.13 7.69 -25.43
CA LEU A 565 15.55 7.45 -24.04
C LEU A 565 15.69 5.94 -23.73
N LEU A 566 14.72 5.13 -24.14
CA LEU A 566 14.73 3.68 -23.91
C LEU A 566 15.72 2.93 -24.83
N SER A 567 16.16 3.56 -25.93
CA SER A 567 17.09 2.98 -26.90
C SER A 567 18.56 3.31 -26.62
N ILE A 568 18.87 4.10 -25.58
CA ILE A 568 20.24 4.45 -25.18
C ILE A 568 21.03 3.18 -24.80
N LYS A 569 22.09 2.86 -25.55
CA LYS A 569 22.95 1.68 -25.34
C LYS A 569 24.40 2.05 -25.03
N SER A 570 24.76 3.33 -25.16
CA SER A 570 26.12 3.83 -24.97
C SER A 570 26.14 5.22 -24.34
N ILE A 571 27.32 5.66 -23.89
CA ILE A 571 27.50 7.03 -23.37
C ILE A 571 27.40 8.07 -24.49
N GLU A 572 27.71 7.67 -25.73
CA GLU A 572 27.60 8.49 -26.94
C GLU A 572 26.13 8.75 -27.28
N ASP A 573 25.28 7.71 -27.24
CA ASP A 573 23.83 7.87 -27.44
C ASP A 573 23.24 8.82 -26.39
N LEU A 574 23.67 8.68 -25.14
CA LEU A 574 23.25 9.55 -24.05
C LEU A 574 23.69 11.00 -24.26
N ALA A 575 24.93 11.24 -24.68
CA ALA A 575 25.42 12.57 -24.98
C ALA A 575 24.65 13.21 -26.14
N PHE A 576 24.30 12.42 -27.16
CA PHE A 576 23.44 12.88 -28.24
C PHE A 576 22.04 13.25 -27.74
N TYR A 577 21.43 12.39 -26.91
CA TYR A 577 20.11 12.60 -26.33
C TYR A 577 20.02 13.87 -25.47
N THR A 578 21.05 14.19 -24.68
CA THR A 578 21.13 15.43 -23.89
C THR A 578 21.54 16.67 -24.71
N GLY A 579 21.80 16.50 -26.01
CA GLY A 579 22.22 17.59 -26.91
C GLY A 579 23.67 18.03 -26.73
N PHE A 580 24.52 17.22 -26.08
CA PHE A 580 25.94 17.52 -25.90
C PHE A 580 26.72 17.26 -27.19
N LYS A 581 27.37 18.31 -27.71
CA LYS A 581 28.16 18.29 -28.96
C LYS A 581 29.68 18.35 -28.73
N GLY A 582 30.12 18.37 -27.47
CA GLY A 582 31.54 18.41 -27.12
C GLY A 582 32.20 17.04 -27.21
N GLU A 583 33.51 17.00 -26.96
CA GLU A 583 34.25 15.74 -26.95
C GLU A 583 34.12 15.02 -25.59
N LEU A 584 33.77 13.73 -25.60
CA LEU A 584 33.67 12.91 -24.38
C LEU A 584 35.06 12.48 -23.88
N LYS A 585 35.77 13.40 -23.22
CA LYS A 585 37.09 13.15 -22.60
C LYS A 585 37.15 13.56 -21.14
N GLY A 586 38.16 13.02 -20.43
CA GLY A 586 38.47 13.39 -19.04
C GLY A 586 37.29 13.26 -18.07
N PHE A 587 37.03 14.32 -17.32
CA PHE A 587 35.96 14.35 -16.32
C PHE A 587 34.55 14.34 -16.95
N ILE A 588 34.38 14.90 -18.14
CA ILE A 588 33.10 14.86 -18.87
C ILE A 588 32.73 13.42 -19.23
N LYS A 589 33.69 12.65 -19.76
CA LYS A 589 33.46 11.21 -20.01
C LYS A 589 33.06 10.47 -18.73
N THR A 590 33.73 10.78 -17.62
CA THR A 590 33.43 10.14 -16.33
C THR A 590 32.04 10.49 -15.81
N PHE A 591 31.61 11.75 -16.00
CA PHE A 591 30.25 12.18 -15.69
C PHE A 591 29.21 11.43 -16.52
N TYR A 592 29.40 11.33 -17.84
CA TYR A 592 28.48 10.60 -18.72
C TYR A 592 28.42 9.10 -18.42
N ILE A 593 29.52 8.47 -17.99
CA ILE A 593 29.50 7.09 -17.49
C ILE A 593 28.62 6.98 -16.24
N GLY A 594 28.78 7.89 -15.28
CA GLY A 594 27.95 7.94 -14.08
C GLY A 594 26.48 8.19 -14.40
N LEU A 595 26.19 9.08 -15.35
CA LEU A 595 24.84 9.42 -15.77
C LEU A 595 24.17 8.25 -16.50
N TYR A 596 24.89 7.60 -17.42
CA TYR A 596 24.43 6.40 -18.12
C TYR A 596 24.07 5.29 -17.13
N THR A 597 24.91 5.07 -16.12
CA THR A 597 24.66 4.10 -15.05
C THR A 597 23.40 4.47 -14.26
N ALA A 598 23.26 5.74 -13.85
CA ALA A 598 22.11 6.21 -13.09
C ALA A 598 20.78 6.08 -13.86
N ILE A 599 20.77 6.43 -15.15
CA ILE A 599 19.60 6.32 -16.03
C ILE A 599 19.21 4.86 -16.23
N THR A 600 20.20 4.03 -16.59
CA THR A 600 20.00 2.59 -16.82
C THR A 600 19.43 1.92 -15.58
N ASN A 601 20.00 2.20 -14.40
CA ASN A 601 19.51 1.66 -13.14
C ASN A 601 18.10 2.16 -12.80
N THR A 602 17.77 3.41 -13.14
CA THR A 602 16.43 3.97 -12.90
C THR A 602 15.38 3.25 -13.74
N ILE A 603 15.60 3.08 -15.04
CA ILE A 603 14.68 2.37 -15.94
C ILE A 603 14.57 0.89 -15.54
N ARG A 604 15.70 0.22 -15.29
CA ARG A 604 15.74 -1.20 -14.88
C ARG A 604 15.09 -1.44 -13.51
N SER A 605 15.11 -0.45 -12.61
CA SER A 605 14.44 -0.60 -11.31
C SER A 605 12.92 -0.78 -11.46
N ILE A 606 12.31 -0.10 -12.44
CA ILE A 606 10.86 -0.17 -12.71
C ILE A 606 10.47 -1.59 -13.12
N THR A 607 11.19 -2.14 -14.08
CA THR A 607 10.95 -3.48 -14.63
C THR A 607 11.37 -4.61 -13.68
N SER A 608 12.41 -4.40 -12.87
CA SER A 608 12.83 -5.36 -11.84
C SER A 608 11.85 -5.48 -10.69
N LEU A 609 11.12 -4.40 -10.39
CA LEU A 609 10.03 -4.45 -9.42
C LEU A 609 8.81 -5.21 -9.96
N GLY A 610 8.73 -5.41 -11.28
CA GLY A 610 7.66 -6.15 -11.96
C GLY A 610 6.73 -5.29 -12.82
N THR A 611 6.98 -3.97 -12.94
CA THR A 611 6.19 -3.05 -13.80
C THR A 611 6.77 -3.06 -15.22
N PRO A 612 6.10 -3.63 -16.22
CA PRO A 612 6.58 -3.57 -17.59
C PRO A 612 6.40 -2.18 -18.21
N ILE A 613 7.25 -1.87 -19.18
CA ILE A 613 7.15 -0.66 -20.01
C ILE A 613 6.79 -1.10 -21.43
N ILE A 614 5.68 -0.62 -21.97
CA ILE A 614 5.31 -0.81 -23.37
C ILE A 614 5.50 0.50 -24.13
N TYR A 615 6.16 0.42 -25.28
CA TYR A 615 6.48 1.59 -26.10
C TYR A 615 6.53 1.22 -27.58
N GLN A 616 6.50 2.23 -28.45
CA GLN A 616 6.62 2.02 -29.89
C GLN A 616 8.07 2.26 -30.33
N THR A 617 8.66 1.30 -31.06
CA THR A 617 10.01 1.43 -31.62
C THR A 617 10.03 2.45 -32.77
N ALA A 618 11.24 2.79 -33.25
CA ALA A 618 11.40 3.70 -34.39
C ALA A 618 10.70 3.18 -35.67
N GLU A 619 10.54 1.87 -35.80
CA GLU A 619 9.84 1.20 -36.91
C GLU A 619 8.32 1.14 -36.72
N GLY A 620 7.79 1.68 -35.62
CA GLY A 620 6.36 1.69 -35.35
C GLY A 620 5.82 0.41 -34.71
N LYS A 621 6.68 -0.48 -34.20
CA LYS A 621 6.25 -1.73 -33.56
C LYS A 621 6.14 -1.58 -32.05
N ASP A 622 5.14 -2.21 -31.44
CA ASP A 622 5.03 -2.26 -29.98
C ASP A 622 6.06 -3.25 -29.40
N GLU A 623 6.85 -2.80 -28.44
CA GLU A 623 7.82 -3.60 -27.70
C GLU A 623 7.57 -3.47 -26.19
N ILE A 624 7.72 -4.57 -25.46
CA ILE A 624 7.53 -4.63 -24.01
C ILE A 624 8.89 -4.88 -23.35
N LEU A 625 9.30 -4.02 -22.41
CA LEU A 625 10.47 -4.24 -21.56
C LEU A 625 10.04 -4.79 -20.19
N ALA A 626 10.68 -5.87 -19.74
CA ALA A 626 10.38 -6.49 -18.45
C ALA A 626 11.63 -7.06 -17.75
N GLY A 627 11.55 -7.20 -16.43
CA GLY A 627 12.54 -7.89 -15.60
C GLY A 627 12.20 -9.39 -15.45
N PRO A 628 12.75 -10.10 -14.44
CA PRO A 628 12.48 -11.53 -14.24
C PRO A 628 11.06 -11.84 -13.75
N TYR A 629 10.35 -10.86 -13.21
CA TYR A 629 8.98 -10.98 -12.71
C TYR A 629 8.06 -10.03 -13.48
N PHE A 630 6.85 -10.50 -13.79
CA PHE A 630 5.86 -9.77 -14.57
C PHE A 630 4.56 -9.67 -13.77
N ALA A 631 4.41 -8.57 -13.03
CA ALA A 631 3.29 -8.41 -12.10
C ALA A 631 1.89 -8.36 -12.74
N PRO A 632 1.67 -7.84 -13.97
CA PRO A 632 0.32 -7.79 -14.55
C PRO A 632 -0.39 -9.14 -14.71
N LEU A 633 0.39 -10.22 -14.85
CA LEU A 633 -0.08 -11.60 -14.90
C LEU A 633 0.48 -12.46 -13.76
N ASP A 634 1.23 -11.84 -12.85
CA ASP A 634 1.78 -12.50 -11.67
C ASP A 634 2.74 -13.67 -12.01
N LEU A 635 3.55 -13.51 -13.07
CA LEU A 635 4.39 -14.56 -13.68
C LEU A 635 5.90 -14.37 -13.44
N VAL A 636 6.63 -15.49 -13.36
CA VAL A 636 8.10 -15.51 -13.51
C VAL A 636 8.43 -15.77 -14.98
N LEU A 637 9.23 -14.91 -15.61
CA LEU A 637 9.51 -14.96 -17.04
C LEU A 637 10.61 -15.96 -17.37
N THR A 638 10.27 -17.25 -17.39
CA THR A 638 11.21 -18.36 -17.56
C THR A 638 11.85 -18.43 -18.94
N THR A 639 11.09 -18.15 -20.00
CA THR A 639 11.53 -18.21 -21.42
C THR A 639 11.10 -16.95 -22.17
N ASN A 640 11.66 -16.73 -23.36
CA ASN A 640 11.22 -15.67 -24.28
C ASN A 640 9.77 -15.84 -24.78
N TYR A 641 9.14 -17.01 -24.57
CA TYR A 641 7.75 -17.29 -24.94
C TYR A 641 6.76 -17.22 -23.77
N THR A 642 7.23 -17.18 -22.52
CA THR A 642 6.37 -17.32 -21.33
C THR A 642 5.20 -16.34 -21.29
N LEU A 643 5.43 -15.08 -21.66
CA LEU A 643 4.37 -14.06 -21.67
C LEU A 643 3.33 -14.34 -22.75
N ILE A 644 3.77 -14.63 -23.97
CA ILE A 644 2.85 -14.77 -25.10
C ILE A 644 2.04 -16.06 -25.01
N GLU A 645 2.64 -17.15 -24.50
CA GLU A 645 1.94 -18.40 -24.22
C GLU A 645 0.83 -18.18 -23.16
N ALA A 646 1.13 -17.50 -22.06
CA ALA A 646 0.14 -17.20 -21.03
C ALA A 646 -1.02 -16.32 -21.56
N ILE A 647 -0.72 -15.35 -22.44
CA ILE A 647 -1.73 -14.52 -23.10
C ILE A 647 -2.61 -15.38 -24.01
N ASP A 648 -2.01 -16.27 -24.79
CA ASP A 648 -2.71 -17.13 -25.76
C ASP A 648 -3.61 -18.16 -25.07
N ASP A 649 -3.15 -18.75 -23.97
CA ASP A 649 -3.93 -19.67 -23.15
C ASP A 649 -5.19 -18.98 -22.60
N LEU A 650 -5.03 -17.79 -22.02
CA LEU A 650 -6.16 -16.99 -21.49
C LEU A 650 -7.11 -16.55 -22.61
N CYS A 651 -6.58 -16.11 -23.75
CA CYS A 651 -7.41 -15.73 -24.89
C CYS A 651 -8.19 -16.93 -25.45
N THR A 652 -7.59 -18.12 -25.47
CA THR A 652 -8.25 -19.35 -25.93
C THR A 652 -9.34 -19.78 -24.95
N GLN A 653 -9.01 -19.83 -23.65
CA GLN A 653 -9.94 -20.22 -22.58
C GLN A 653 -11.17 -19.32 -22.53
N HIS A 654 -10.99 -18.00 -22.67
CA HIS A 654 -12.06 -17.01 -22.54
C HIS A 654 -12.58 -16.47 -23.88
N LYS A 655 -12.11 -17.02 -25.02
CA LYS A 655 -12.48 -16.62 -26.39
C LYS A 655 -12.29 -15.11 -26.64
N LEU A 656 -11.15 -14.57 -26.23
CA LEU A 656 -10.82 -13.15 -26.33
C LEU A 656 -10.03 -12.82 -27.60
N ASN A 657 -10.18 -11.61 -28.12
CA ASN A 657 -9.25 -11.06 -29.10
C ASN A 657 -7.94 -10.70 -28.42
N ARG A 658 -6.81 -11.18 -28.96
CA ARG A 658 -5.47 -10.95 -28.39
C ARG A 658 -5.13 -9.47 -28.21
N ASN A 659 -5.39 -8.63 -29.22
CA ASN A 659 -5.05 -7.20 -29.16
C ASN A 659 -5.93 -6.46 -28.16
N GLU A 660 -7.23 -6.80 -28.09
CA GLU A 660 -8.14 -6.24 -27.08
C GLU A 660 -7.70 -6.65 -25.67
N PHE A 661 -7.31 -7.92 -25.47
CA PHE A 661 -6.83 -8.41 -24.19
C PHE A 661 -5.50 -7.77 -23.76
N ILE A 662 -4.54 -7.60 -24.67
CA ILE A 662 -3.30 -6.86 -24.38
C ILE A 662 -3.63 -5.41 -23.98
N ASN A 663 -4.49 -4.72 -24.72
CA ASN A 663 -4.87 -3.36 -24.38
C ASN A 663 -5.65 -3.27 -23.06
N TRP A 664 -6.47 -4.26 -22.74
CA TRP A 664 -7.12 -4.40 -21.44
C TRP A 664 -6.09 -4.60 -20.32
N LEU A 665 -5.11 -5.51 -20.50
CA LEU A 665 -4.01 -5.73 -19.56
C LEU A 665 -3.20 -4.45 -19.33
N VAL A 666 -2.85 -3.74 -20.40
CA VAL A 666 -2.12 -2.47 -20.34
C VAL A 666 -2.90 -1.42 -19.55
N CYS A 667 -4.22 -1.33 -19.77
CA CYS A 667 -5.05 -0.32 -19.15
C CYS A 667 -5.38 -0.61 -17.67
N ASN A 668 -5.50 -1.88 -17.28
CA ASN A 668 -5.97 -2.29 -15.96
C ASN A 668 -4.86 -2.83 -15.05
N ASN A 669 -3.86 -3.52 -15.59
CA ASN A 669 -2.97 -4.37 -14.82
C ASN A 669 -1.52 -3.86 -14.72
N GLY A 670 -1.26 -2.58 -14.98
CA GLY A 670 -0.05 -1.92 -14.51
C GLY A 670 1.14 -1.89 -15.47
N PHE A 671 0.88 -1.45 -16.70
CA PHE A 671 1.94 -1.12 -17.65
C PHE A 671 2.23 0.38 -17.62
N VAL A 672 3.50 0.74 -17.75
CA VAL A 672 3.87 2.09 -18.21
C VAL A 672 3.66 2.11 -19.72
N ASP A 673 2.63 2.80 -20.19
CA ASP A 673 2.28 2.88 -21.62
C ASP A 673 2.79 4.17 -22.25
N LEU A 674 3.85 4.04 -23.04
CA LEU A 674 4.50 5.15 -23.76
C LEU A 674 4.13 5.18 -25.25
N ARG A 675 3.08 4.47 -25.66
CA ARG A 675 2.59 4.48 -27.05
C ARG A 675 1.86 5.81 -27.36
N PRO A 676 1.80 6.23 -28.64
CA PRO A 676 1.33 7.57 -29.01
C PRO A 676 -0.19 7.76 -28.93
N TYR A 677 -0.96 6.70 -28.78
CA TYR A 677 -2.42 6.75 -28.76
C TYR A 677 -2.97 6.63 -27.34
N ALA A 678 -4.25 6.94 -27.17
CA ALA A 678 -4.98 6.72 -25.93
C ALA A 678 -5.75 5.40 -26.03
N ILE A 679 -5.63 4.55 -25.02
CA ILE A 679 -6.54 3.44 -24.81
C ILE A 679 -7.60 3.89 -23.82
N LEU A 680 -8.86 3.65 -24.15
CA LEU A 680 -9.99 3.79 -23.24
C LEU A 680 -10.60 2.41 -23.04
N ASN A 681 -10.59 1.93 -21.80
CA ASN A 681 -11.20 0.67 -21.40
C ASN A 681 -12.40 0.94 -20.49
N THR A 682 -13.54 0.29 -20.74
CA THR A 682 -14.72 0.29 -19.86
C THR A 682 -14.99 -1.07 -19.19
N ALA A 683 -14.27 -2.12 -19.58
CA ALA A 683 -14.42 -3.46 -18.99
C ALA A 683 -13.62 -3.60 -17.69
N LYS A 684 -14.33 -3.91 -16.60
CA LYS A 684 -13.71 -4.20 -15.29
C LYS A 684 -13.08 -5.60 -15.24
N THR A 685 -13.69 -6.57 -15.91
CA THR A 685 -13.20 -7.96 -16.02
C THR A 685 -13.19 -8.39 -17.47
N PHE A 686 -12.39 -9.40 -17.83
CA PHE A 686 -12.37 -9.99 -19.18
C PHE A 686 -13.24 -11.25 -19.30
N THR A 687 -13.74 -11.78 -18.19
CA THR A 687 -14.43 -13.08 -18.13
C THR A 687 -15.75 -13.11 -18.91
N GLY A 688 -16.38 -11.94 -19.13
CA GLY A 688 -17.58 -11.78 -19.95
C GLY A 688 -17.32 -11.44 -21.43
N GLY A 689 -16.06 -11.40 -21.86
CA GLY A 689 -15.65 -10.83 -23.15
C GLY A 689 -15.20 -9.36 -23.02
N LEU A 690 -14.59 -8.82 -24.08
CA LEU A 690 -14.01 -7.46 -24.13
C LEU A 690 -14.48 -6.61 -25.33
N THR A 691 -15.33 -7.17 -26.19
CA THR A 691 -15.75 -6.53 -27.44
C THR A 691 -16.53 -5.24 -27.15
N ASP A 692 -16.16 -4.15 -27.83
CA ASP A 692 -16.68 -2.77 -27.67
C ASP A 692 -16.31 -2.01 -26.39
N ASP A 693 -15.65 -2.70 -25.44
CA ASP A 693 -15.19 -2.12 -24.17
C ASP A 693 -13.79 -1.52 -24.22
N VAL A 694 -12.95 -1.95 -25.17
CA VAL A 694 -11.58 -1.43 -25.34
C VAL A 694 -11.47 -0.65 -26.65
N ARG A 695 -11.06 0.62 -26.57
CA ARG A 695 -10.98 1.52 -27.73
C ARG A 695 -9.62 2.19 -27.82
N VAL A 696 -9.02 2.15 -29.00
CA VAL A 696 -7.82 2.92 -29.34
C VAL A 696 -8.24 4.24 -29.97
N ILE A 697 -7.70 5.35 -29.47
CA ILE A 697 -8.02 6.70 -29.88
C ILE A 697 -6.74 7.45 -30.22
N GLU A 698 -6.65 7.99 -31.43
CA GLU A 698 -5.41 8.57 -31.98
C GLU A 698 -5.33 10.10 -31.88
N THR A 699 -6.42 10.77 -31.51
CA THR A 699 -6.50 12.25 -31.52
C THR A 699 -7.05 12.79 -30.21
N GLU A 700 -6.50 13.92 -29.75
CA GLU A 700 -6.93 14.59 -28.51
C GLU A 700 -8.42 14.94 -28.56
N ALA A 701 -8.92 15.48 -29.67
CA ALA A 701 -10.32 15.85 -29.84
C ALA A 701 -11.27 14.65 -29.66
N SER A 702 -10.90 13.49 -30.21
CA SER A 702 -11.69 12.26 -30.07
C SER A 702 -11.62 11.72 -28.64
N PHE A 703 -10.45 11.79 -28.00
CA PHE A 703 -10.26 11.36 -26.62
C PHE A 703 -11.08 12.23 -25.66
N ARG A 704 -10.99 13.56 -25.80
CA ARG A 704 -11.77 14.54 -25.04
C ARG A 704 -13.27 14.31 -25.21
N LYS A 705 -13.74 14.07 -26.43
CA LYS A 705 -15.15 13.73 -26.71
C LYS A 705 -15.56 12.42 -26.02
N ALA A 706 -14.75 11.38 -26.08
CA ALA A 706 -15.04 10.09 -25.46
C ALA A 706 -15.16 10.21 -23.93
N ILE A 707 -14.22 10.90 -23.29
CA ILE A 707 -14.24 11.12 -21.84
C ILE A 707 -15.43 11.99 -21.42
N ASN A 708 -15.71 13.08 -22.13
CA ASN A 708 -16.85 13.94 -21.81
C ASN A 708 -18.20 13.22 -21.99
N ASN A 709 -18.30 12.31 -22.95
CA ASN A 709 -19.47 11.45 -23.09
C ASN A 709 -19.62 10.49 -21.91
N LEU A 710 -18.52 9.88 -21.45
CA LEU A 710 -18.53 9.00 -20.28
C LEU A 710 -18.88 9.76 -19.00
N LYS A 711 -18.34 10.97 -18.82
CA LYS A 711 -18.71 11.88 -17.72
C LYS A 711 -20.21 12.21 -17.72
N LYS A 712 -20.78 12.53 -18.89
CA LYS A 712 -22.23 12.78 -19.03
C LYS A 712 -23.08 11.56 -18.70
N LYS A 713 -22.59 10.34 -18.99
CA LYS A 713 -23.26 9.09 -18.60
C LYS A 713 -23.21 8.89 -17.08
N ASN A 714 -22.02 9.02 -16.47
CA ASN A 714 -21.85 8.90 -15.02
C ASN A 714 -22.65 9.94 -14.23
N ALA A 715 -22.73 11.19 -14.71
CA ALA A 715 -23.53 12.23 -14.05
C ALA A 715 -25.04 11.92 -13.99
N LYS A 716 -25.54 10.99 -14.83
CA LYS A 716 -26.93 10.53 -14.81
C LYS A 716 -27.13 9.23 -14.03
N ASN A 717 -26.05 8.55 -13.64
CA ASN A 717 -26.11 7.30 -12.90
C ASN A 717 -25.97 7.57 -11.40
N ILE A 718 -27.04 7.34 -10.65
CA ILE A 718 -27.09 7.57 -9.20
C ILE A 718 -26.75 6.32 -8.37
N GLU A 719 -26.64 5.16 -9.01
CA GLU A 719 -26.39 3.88 -8.33
C GLU A 719 -24.90 3.52 -8.33
N GLU A 720 -24.25 3.50 -9.50
CA GLU A 720 -22.82 3.15 -9.63
C GLU A 720 -22.18 3.84 -10.85
N ASN A 721 -20.99 4.42 -10.70
CA ASN A 721 -20.27 4.97 -11.86
C ASN A 721 -19.87 3.85 -12.83
N TYR A 722 -19.97 4.11 -14.13
CA TYR A 722 -19.36 3.26 -15.14
C TYR A 722 -17.85 3.19 -14.89
N HIS A 723 -17.34 1.96 -14.77
CA HIS A 723 -15.91 1.70 -14.73
C HIS A 723 -15.24 2.25 -16.00
N TYR A 724 -14.10 2.89 -15.82
CA TYR A 724 -13.23 3.18 -16.94
C TYR A 724 -11.77 3.31 -16.49
N ASN A 725 -10.87 2.98 -17.40
CA ASN A 725 -9.44 3.22 -17.28
C ASN A 725 -8.92 3.80 -18.60
N THR A 726 -7.84 4.57 -18.53
CA THR A 726 -7.14 5.05 -19.73
C THR A 726 -5.64 4.86 -19.63
N SER A 727 -4.99 4.64 -20.77
CA SER A 727 -3.53 4.47 -20.87
C SER A 727 -2.96 5.07 -22.16
N GLY A 728 -1.64 5.20 -22.23
CA GLY A 728 -0.90 5.76 -23.36
C GLY A 728 -0.63 7.27 -23.24
N LEU A 729 0.34 7.77 -24.02
CA LEU A 729 0.83 9.16 -23.89
C LEU A 729 -0.27 10.20 -24.15
N LEU A 730 -1.13 9.95 -25.15
CA LEU A 730 -2.24 10.85 -25.45
C LEU A 730 -3.23 10.95 -24.27
N ALA A 731 -3.53 9.81 -23.63
CA ALA A 731 -4.42 9.79 -22.47
C ALA A 731 -3.78 10.52 -21.29
N TYR A 732 -2.51 10.23 -21.02
CA TYR A 732 -1.74 10.86 -19.94
C TYR A 732 -1.67 12.38 -20.09
N CYS A 733 -1.19 12.87 -21.25
CA CYS A 733 -1.11 14.31 -21.52
C CYS A 733 -2.50 14.97 -21.50
N GLY A 734 -3.53 14.29 -22.00
CA GLY A 734 -4.91 14.75 -21.93
C GLY A 734 -5.38 14.96 -20.49
N ARG A 735 -5.12 14.00 -19.59
CA ARG A 735 -5.45 14.12 -18.15
C ARG A 735 -4.77 15.31 -17.49
N ILE A 736 -3.46 15.47 -17.73
CA ILE A 736 -2.70 16.59 -17.16
C ILE A 736 -3.18 17.93 -17.73
N THR A 737 -3.53 17.97 -19.01
CA THR A 737 -4.10 19.17 -19.65
C THR A 737 -5.42 19.57 -19.00
N GLY A 738 -6.34 18.63 -18.78
CA GLY A 738 -7.57 18.98 -18.08
C GLY A 738 -7.38 19.37 -16.61
N LEU A 739 -6.43 18.74 -15.91
CA LEU A 739 -6.04 19.17 -14.57
C LEU A 739 -5.53 20.62 -14.58
N TYR A 740 -4.67 20.95 -15.54
CA TYR A 740 -4.14 22.30 -15.73
C TYR A 740 -5.22 23.32 -16.08
N GLU A 741 -6.13 22.99 -17.02
CA GLU A 741 -7.30 23.82 -17.36
C GLU A 741 -8.13 24.14 -16.11
N GLN A 742 -8.34 23.17 -15.23
CA GLN A 742 -9.08 23.34 -14.00
C GLN A 742 -8.32 24.21 -12.99
N LEU A 743 -7.00 24.04 -12.86
CA LEU A 743 -6.17 24.88 -12.02
C LEU A 743 -6.20 26.34 -12.48
N LYS A 744 -6.23 26.60 -13.80
CA LYS A 744 -6.39 27.97 -14.32
C LYS A 744 -7.73 28.63 -13.97
N GLN A 745 -8.80 27.85 -13.80
CA GLN A 745 -10.11 28.34 -13.37
C GLN A 745 -10.16 28.59 -11.85
N PHE A 746 -9.05 28.97 -11.22
CA PHE A 746 -8.97 29.18 -9.77
C PHE A 746 -9.57 30.52 -9.36
N ASP A 747 -10.52 30.46 -8.43
CA ASP A 747 -11.03 31.62 -7.70
C ASP A 747 -10.52 31.50 -6.25
N LEU A 748 -9.69 32.45 -5.83
CA LEU A 748 -9.03 32.53 -4.53
C LEU A 748 -9.89 33.22 -3.46
N SER A 749 -11.21 33.30 -3.65
CA SER A 749 -12.08 33.78 -2.57
C SER A 749 -12.07 32.81 -1.38
N LEU A 750 -11.89 33.37 -0.17
CA LEU A 750 -11.95 32.64 1.09
C LEU A 750 -13.31 31.94 1.22
N GLY A 751 -13.29 30.63 1.49
CA GLY A 751 -14.49 29.81 1.64
C GLY A 751 -15.01 29.15 0.37
N THR A 752 -14.25 29.14 -0.73
CA THR A 752 -14.66 28.43 -1.95
C THR A 752 -14.47 26.92 -1.87
N PHE A 753 -15.27 26.25 -2.71
CA PHE A 753 -15.33 24.81 -2.95
C PHE A 753 -14.03 24.17 -3.51
N ASN A 754 -12.97 24.96 -3.73
CA ASN A 754 -11.77 24.60 -4.49
C ASN A 754 -10.49 24.50 -3.63
N GLY A 755 -10.59 24.31 -2.30
CA GLY A 755 -9.45 24.26 -1.39
C GLY A 755 -8.33 23.26 -1.76
N TRP A 756 -8.64 22.20 -2.52
CA TRP A 756 -7.66 21.25 -3.04
C TRP A 756 -6.62 21.88 -3.98
N LYS A 757 -6.97 22.98 -4.68
CA LYS A 757 -6.04 23.67 -5.59
C LYS A 757 -4.86 24.29 -4.83
N ALA A 758 -5.06 24.67 -3.56
CA ALA A 758 -4.00 25.17 -2.69
C ALA A 758 -2.92 24.12 -2.35
N LEU A 759 -3.17 22.83 -2.65
CA LEU A 759 -2.19 21.77 -2.46
C LEU A 759 -1.09 21.78 -3.53
N PHE A 760 -1.33 22.38 -4.70
CA PHE A 760 -0.36 22.41 -5.80
C PHE A 760 0.70 23.48 -5.54
N PRO A 761 1.99 23.09 -5.38
CA PRO A 761 3.04 24.06 -5.19
C PRO A 761 3.29 24.84 -6.48
N ILE A 762 3.39 26.17 -6.36
CA ILE A 762 3.75 27.06 -7.46
C ILE A 762 5.21 27.52 -7.36
N ASP A 763 5.83 27.79 -8.50
CA ASP A 763 7.16 28.41 -8.58
C ASP A 763 7.09 29.95 -8.49
N GLY A 764 8.24 30.63 -8.65
CA GLY A 764 8.32 32.09 -8.62
C GLY A 764 7.65 32.81 -9.80
N HIS A 765 7.15 32.05 -10.79
CA HIS A 765 6.44 32.53 -11.96
C HIS A 765 4.97 32.08 -11.97
N GLU A 766 4.45 31.62 -10.82
CA GLU A 766 3.09 31.10 -10.66
C GLU A 766 2.78 29.84 -11.50
N ASN A 767 3.81 29.12 -11.98
CA ASN A 767 3.62 27.84 -12.66
C ASN A 767 3.52 26.70 -11.65
N HIS A 768 2.78 25.65 -11.99
CA HIS A 768 2.51 24.55 -11.08
C HIS A 768 3.58 23.46 -11.18
N ILE A 769 4.27 23.22 -10.07
CA ILE A 769 5.28 22.16 -10.00
C ILE A 769 4.58 20.80 -10.03
N PHE A 770 5.07 19.92 -10.89
CA PHE A 770 4.58 18.55 -11.01
C PHE A 770 5.00 17.72 -9.79
N ILE A 771 4.02 17.27 -8.99
CA ILE A 771 4.23 16.38 -7.84
C ILE A 771 3.51 15.05 -8.08
N PRO A 772 4.23 13.92 -8.29
CA PRO A 772 3.64 12.64 -8.68
C PRO A 772 2.49 12.19 -7.77
N GLY A 773 2.71 12.17 -6.44
CA GLY A 773 1.65 11.74 -5.51
C GLY A 773 0.39 12.61 -5.54
N LEU A 774 0.51 13.91 -5.77
CA LEU A 774 -0.63 14.84 -5.83
C LEU A 774 -1.40 14.71 -7.14
N VAL A 775 -0.68 14.62 -8.26
CA VAL A 775 -1.26 14.39 -9.60
C VAL A 775 -2.00 13.07 -9.62
N GLU A 776 -1.41 12.04 -9.04
CA GLU A 776 -2.02 10.72 -8.96
C GLU A 776 -3.25 10.68 -8.04
N ALA A 777 -3.23 11.43 -6.92
CA ALA A 777 -4.45 11.64 -6.13
C ALA A 777 -5.58 12.26 -6.96
N MET A 778 -5.28 13.27 -7.79
CA MET A 778 -6.29 13.89 -8.66
C MET A 778 -6.77 12.95 -9.78
N ARG A 779 -5.91 12.10 -10.32
CA ARG A 779 -6.33 11.02 -11.24
C ARG A 779 -7.34 10.10 -10.54
N HIS A 780 -7.02 9.67 -9.32
CA HIS A 780 -7.93 8.84 -8.52
C HIS A 780 -9.28 9.52 -8.29
N TYR A 781 -9.32 10.82 -7.96
CA TYR A 781 -10.59 11.57 -7.88
C TYR A 781 -11.40 11.48 -9.16
N SER A 782 -10.73 11.67 -10.28
CA SER A 782 -11.37 11.79 -11.58
C SER A 782 -11.96 10.47 -12.06
N GLU A 783 -11.28 9.37 -11.76
CA GLU A 783 -11.74 8.00 -12.02
C GLU A 783 -12.76 7.49 -10.99
N GLY A 784 -13.21 8.36 -10.07
CA GLY A 784 -14.25 8.03 -9.09
C GLY A 784 -13.76 7.21 -7.89
N LEU A 785 -12.47 7.28 -7.59
CA LEU A 785 -11.81 6.61 -6.46
C LEU A 785 -11.54 7.56 -5.29
N GLY A 786 -11.92 8.83 -5.48
CA GLY A 786 -11.89 9.99 -4.59
C GLY A 786 -12.65 9.87 -3.27
N LYS A 787 -12.04 10.08 -2.09
CA LYS A 787 -12.77 10.05 -0.78
C LYS A 787 -12.78 11.31 0.12
N ILE A 788 -12.40 12.52 -0.32
CA ILE A 788 -12.07 13.67 0.57
C ILE A 788 -13.22 14.45 1.25
N THR A 789 -14.49 14.43 0.82
CA THR A 789 -15.37 15.57 1.21
C THR A 789 -16.28 15.41 2.43
N GLY A 790 -16.42 14.24 3.07
CA GLY A 790 -17.34 14.07 4.23
C GLY A 790 -18.83 14.39 3.95
N SER A 791 -19.12 14.83 2.74
CA SER A 791 -20.39 14.95 2.05
C SER A 791 -20.15 14.33 0.68
N GLU A 792 -20.88 13.26 0.39
CA GLU A 792 -20.47 12.23 -0.55
C GLU A 792 -20.93 12.53 -1.98
N PHE A 793 -20.27 13.51 -2.61
CA PHE A 793 -20.36 13.64 -4.06
C PHE A 793 -19.01 13.34 -4.70
N LEU A 794 -18.97 12.23 -5.42
CA LEU A 794 -18.04 12.01 -6.52
C LEU A 794 -18.13 13.24 -7.42
N TYR A 795 -17.02 13.97 -7.62
CA TYR A 795 -17.04 15.16 -8.47
C TYR A 795 -16.69 14.78 -9.91
N PRO A 796 -17.67 14.70 -10.85
CA PRO A 796 -17.41 14.37 -12.25
C PRO A 796 -16.56 15.44 -13.00
N ARG A 797 -16.23 16.55 -12.33
CA ARG A 797 -15.55 17.70 -12.93
C ARG A 797 -14.03 17.67 -12.84
N TYR A 798 -13.40 16.77 -12.07
CA TYR A 798 -11.94 16.81 -11.88
C TYR A 798 -11.14 15.98 -12.90
N GLY A 799 -9.88 16.39 -13.15
CA GLY A 799 -8.73 15.66 -13.74
C GLY A 799 -8.85 14.85 -15.04
N TYR A 800 -9.78 15.19 -15.92
CA TYR A 800 -9.64 14.83 -17.34
C TYR A 800 -9.86 16.03 -18.25
N PHE A 801 -11.00 16.71 -18.12
CA PHE A 801 -11.37 17.94 -18.83
C PHE A 801 -12.48 18.65 -18.05
N GLY A 802 -12.53 19.98 -18.06
CA GLY A 802 -13.68 20.74 -17.55
C GLY A 802 -14.93 20.53 -18.42
N ASN A 803 -16.12 20.80 -17.87
CA ASN A 803 -17.31 20.94 -18.71
C ASN A 803 -17.15 22.25 -19.50
N LEU A 804 -17.04 22.14 -20.83
CA LEU A 804 -17.30 23.27 -21.74
C LEU A 804 -18.79 23.63 -21.67
#